data_AF-A0AAV5E3Y5-F1
#
_entry.id   AF-A0AAV5E3Y5-F1
#
_cell.length_a   1.000
_cell.length_b   1.000
_cell.length_c   1.000
_cell.angle_alpha   90.00
_cell.angle_beta   90.00
_cell.angle_gamma   90.00
#
_symmetry.space_group_name_H-M   'P 1'
#
loop_
_entity.id
_entity.type
_entity.pdbx_description
1 polymer ?
#
loop_
_entity_poly.entity_id
_entity_poly.type
_entity_poly.pdbx_seq_one_letter_code
_entity_poly.pdbx_strand_id
1 'polypeptide(L)'
;MATHFTLNTGARIPSVGLGTYKAGPGIVGDTVAVAVKAGYRHIDCASLYKNEKEIGVGLKKLFVDGVVKREDLFITSKIWCSDLTPEDVPHAIDSTLNDLQLDYVDLYLLKKGSEIRPDNFVQPDIPKTWRAMEQQYDSGKARAIGVSNFSTRKLADLLGVARVPPAVDQVECHPGWQQAKLKAFCNTNGVHLSAYAPLARMKVIANNPVLTSIAKSLQKSPAQVALRWGIEQGHSVLPKTVNESRLKENIDLFGWSIPKELRARFSEIEQCSVRVTGPEAEAHTTTWRTSQQPGRTGQAAATTTNAPEQAKESPAYIATRRQGWIPVLRPHSRSSCAPGSSFPQCGRGTVNEAEMATHFVLNTGAKIPSVGLGTWQAEPGVVGDAVYAAVKAGYRHIDCARVYGNEKEIGLALQKLFREGVVKREDLFITSKLWNDHHAPEDVPEALNDSLKDLQLEYLDLYLIHWPFRVKKGTSTSPENFITPDIPATWAAMEKLYDAGKARAIGVSNFASKKLGDLLAVARVPPAVDQVECHPGWQQTKLHNFCQSTGVHLTAYSPLGSPGTSWMNGNVLKEPVIISIAEKLGKTPAQVALRWNIQMGHSVLPKSVNEERIKQNLDVYDWSIPDDLLAKFSEIKQARLLRANFIVNPESVYKTHEDLWDGEI
;
A
#
# COMPACT_ATOMS: atom_id res chain seq x y z
N MET A 1 11.00 37.49 -9.75
CA MET A 1 10.80 36.08 -10.17
C MET A 1 9.54 35.56 -9.49
N ALA A 2 8.76 34.71 -10.13
CA ALA A 2 7.50 34.24 -9.57
C ALA A 2 7.76 33.33 -8.35
N THR A 3 7.42 33.82 -7.16
CA THR A 3 7.38 33.00 -5.93
C THR A 3 6.07 32.22 -5.83
N HIS A 4 5.08 32.61 -6.63
CA HIS A 4 3.74 32.03 -6.70
C HIS A 4 3.19 32.18 -8.12
N PHE A 5 2.23 31.32 -8.48
CA PHE A 5 1.39 31.45 -9.67
C PHE A 5 -0.05 31.70 -9.26
N THR A 6 -0.82 32.36 -10.12
CA THR A 6 -2.24 32.63 -9.88
C THR A 6 -3.07 31.59 -10.62
N LEU A 7 -3.89 30.85 -9.89
CA LEU A 7 -4.83 29.88 -10.45
C LEU A 7 -6.03 30.59 -11.07
N ASN A 8 -6.81 29.88 -11.91
CA ASN A 8 -8.05 30.42 -12.47
C ASN A 8 -9.13 30.76 -11.43
N THR A 9 -8.98 30.27 -10.19
CA THR A 9 -9.80 30.65 -9.02
C THR A 9 -9.34 31.95 -8.35
N GLY A 10 -8.22 32.54 -8.78
CA GLY A 10 -7.55 33.66 -8.11
C GLY A 10 -6.66 33.26 -6.93
N ALA A 11 -6.69 31.99 -6.51
CA ALA A 11 -5.80 31.48 -5.47
C ALA A 11 -4.32 31.52 -5.91
N ARG A 12 -3.42 31.75 -4.96
CA ARG A 12 -1.98 31.84 -5.21
C ARG A 12 -1.28 30.54 -4.79
N ILE A 13 -0.91 29.71 -5.76
CA ILE A 13 -0.11 28.50 -5.51
C ILE A 13 1.38 28.88 -5.42
N PRO A 14 2.11 28.50 -4.36
CA PRO A 14 3.55 28.72 -4.30
C PRO A 14 4.28 28.01 -5.45
N SER A 15 5.35 28.62 -5.97
CA SER A 15 6.10 28.06 -7.10
C SER A 15 6.92 26.82 -6.72
N VAL A 16 7.16 26.61 -5.42
CA VAL A 16 7.87 25.45 -4.88
C VAL A 16 7.10 24.91 -3.68
N GLY A 17 6.83 23.61 -3.68
CA GLY A 17 6.23 22.89 -2.56
C GLY A 17 7.02 21.65 -2.15
N LEU A 18 6.69 21.12 -0.98
CA LEU A 18 7.24 19.87 -0.48
C LEU A 18 6.30 18.72 -0.87
N GLY A 19 6.78 17.79 -1.69
CA GLY A 19 6.08 16.52 -1.92
C GLY A 19 6.32 15.54 -0.77
N THR A 20 5.26 14.93 -0.23
CA THR A 20 5.37 13.99 0.90
C THR A 20 5.22 12.51 0.52
N TYR A 21 5.08 12.19 -0.77
CA TYR A 21 4.97 10.80 -1.24
C TYR A 21 6.19 9.95 -0.82
N LYS A 22 5.95 8.78 -0.21
CA LYS A 22 6.98 7.89 0.36
C LYS A 22 7.89 8.57 1.40
N ALA A 23 7.40 9.58 2.12
CA ALA A 23 8.00 9.95 3.40
C ALA A 23 7.61 8.86 4.42
N GLY A 24 8.60 8.29 5.10
CA GLY A 24 8.37 7.17 6.01
C GLY A 24 7.49 7.56 7.21
N PRO A 25 6.84 6.58 7.86
CA PRO A 25 6.14 6.82 9.12
C PRO A 25 7.08 7.38 10.18
N GLY A 26 6.61 8.36 10.96
CA GLY A 26 7.33 8.94 12.09
C GLY A 26 8.37 10.01 11.74
N ILE A 27 8.55 10.34 10.44
CA ILE A 27 9.51 11.37 10.00
C ILE A 27 8.87 12.50 9.18
N VAL A 28 7.65 12.32 8.67
CA VAL A 28 7.04 13.31 7.75
C VAL A 28 6.60 14.55 8.51
N GLY A 29 6.12 14.42 9.74
CA GLY A 29 5.69 15.56 10.57
C GLY A 29 6.86 16.49 10.86
N ASP A 30 8.00 15.93 11.24
CA ASP A 30 9.25 16.67 11.47
C ASP A 30 9.80 17.26 10.17
N THR A 31 9.73 16.52 9.06
CA THR A 31 10.13 17.03 7.74
C THR A 31 9.30 18.25 7.33
N VAL A 32 7.98 18.22 7.54
CA VAL A 32 7.09 19.37 7.28
C VAL A 32 7.47 20.56 8.17
N ALA A 33 7.74 20.32 9.46
CA ALA A 33 8.17 21.38 10.36
C ALA A 33 9.49 22.03 9.92
N VAL A 34 10.48 21.22 9.52
CA VAL A 34 11.75 21.69 8.96
C VAL A 34 11.52 22.45 7.66
N ALA A 35 10.64 21.96 6.78
CA ALA A 35 10.30 22.62 5.51
C ALA A 35 9.71 24.01 5.73
N VAL A 36 8.71 24.11 6.59
CA VAL A 36 8.05 25.39 6.91
C VAL A 36 9.04 26.39 7.49
N LYS A 37 9.93 25.95 8.40
CA LYS A 37 10.99 26.79 8.97
C LYS A 37 12.03 27.21 7.92
N ALA A 38 12.30 26.38 6.93
CA ALA A 38 13.18 26.72 5.80
C ALA A 38 12.52 27.64 4.75
N GLY A 39 11.22 27.91 4.87
CA GLY A 39 10.49 28.85 4.01
C GLY A 39 9.46 28.22 3.07
N TYR A 40 9.26 26.90 3.11
CA TYR A 40 8.20 26.27 2.32
C TYR A 40 6.83 26.75 2.79
N ARG A 41 5.95 27.02 1.83
CA ARG A 41 4.54 27.38 2.08
C ARG A 41 3.56 26.51 1.32
N HIS A 42 4.02 25.53 0.55
CA HIS A 42 3.17 24.55 -0.12
C HIS A 42 3.53 23.14 0.35
N ILE A 43 2.55 22.43 0.92
CA ILE A 43 2.68 21.02 1.32
C ILE A 43 1.76 20.19 0.43
N ASP A 44 2.35 19.23 -0.28
CA ASP A 44 1.64 18.33 -1.18
C ASP A 44 1.56 16.91 -0.59
N CYS A 45 0.34 16.49 -0.27
CA CYS A 45 0.01 15.20 0.34
C CYS A 45 -1.11 14.50 -0.43
N ALA A 46 -1.52 13.31 0.00
CA ALA A 46 -2.65 12.57 -0.55
C ALA A 46 -3.13 11.53 0.46
N SER A 47 -4.41 11.16 0.42
CA SER A 47 -4.94 10.09 1.28
C SER A 47 -4.21 8.75 1.08
N LEU A 48 -3.78 8.44 -0.16
CA LEU A 48 -2.96 7.24 -0.43
C LEU A 48 -1.62 7.26 0.31
N TYR A 49 -1.03 8.42 0.55
CA TYR A 49 0.33 8.47 1.10
C TYR A 49 0.36 7.98 2.55
N LYS A 50 -0.81 7.78 3.18
CA LYS A 50 -1.02 7.30 4.55
C LYS A 50 -0.22 8.09 5.58
N ASN A 51 -0.02 9.37 5.30
CA ASN A 51 0.79 10.25 6.12
C ASN A 51 0.12 11.61 6.43
N GLU A 52 -1.13 11.81 5.99
CA GLU A 52 -1.93 13.02 6.26
C GLU A 52 -2.13 13.24 7.76
N LYS A 53 -2.39 12.17 8.53
CA LYS A 53 -2.54 12.24 9.98
C LYS A 53 -1.31 12.78 10.69
N GLU A 54 -0.13 12.30 10.30
CA GLU A 54 1.14 12.75 10.86
C GLU A 54 1.48 14.18 10.45
N ILE A 55 1.19 14.53 9.19
CA ILE A 55 1.29 15.91 8.69
C ILE A 55 0.38 16.83 9.51
N GLY A 56 -0.86 16.44 9.79
CA GLY A 56 -1.80 17.21 10.58
C GLY A 56 -1.31 17.48 12.01
N VAL A 57 -0.72 16.47 12.67
CA VAL A 57 -0.07 16.64 13.97
C VAL A 57 1.09 17.64 13.88
N GLY A 58 1.93 17.54 12.86
CA GLY A 58 3.06 18.45 12.62
C GLY A 58 2.60 19.90 12.37
N LEU A 59 1.58 20.09 11.53
CA LEU A 59 1.00 21.39 11.21
C LEU A 59 0.38 22.04 12.46
N LYS A 60 -0.41 21.28 13.24
CA LYS A 60 -1.01 21.77 14.48
C LYS A 60 0.04 22.30 15.45
N LYS A 61 1.17 21.59 15.58
CA LYS A 61 2.28 22.06 16.40
C LYS A 61 2.85 23.38 15.88
N LEU A 62 3.08 23.51 14.57
CA LEU A 62 3.56 24.76 13.97
C LEU A 62 2.62 25.95 14.20
N PHE A 63 1.30 25.70 14.19
CA PHE A 63 0.30 26.73 14.48
C PHE A 63 0.30 27.13 15.95
N VAL A 64 0.34 26.16 16.87
CA VAL A 64 0.39 26.40 18.32
C VAL A 64 1.68 27.13 18.72
N ASP A 65 2.81 26.76 18.12
CA ASP A 65 4.12 27.38 18.35
C ASP A 65 4.24 28.76 17.68
N GLY A 66 3.23 29.21 16.92
CA GLY A 66 3.23 30.51 16.25
C GLY A 66 4.24 30.63 15.10
N VAL A 67 4.70 29.51 14.55
CA VAL A 67 5.69 29.50 13.45
C VAL A 67 5.08 30.00 12.14
N VAL A 68 3.84 29.59 11.88
CA VAL A 68 3.01 30.01 10.74
C VAL A 68 1.54 29.98 11.15
N LYS A 69 0.68 30.69 10.42
CA LYS A 69 -0.77 30.55 10.51
C LYS A 69 -1.30 29.60 9.43
N ARG A 70 -2.54 29.13 9.58
CA ARG A 70 -3.15 28.23 8.58
C ARG A 70 -3.23 28.90 7.21
N GLU A 71 -3.57 30.18 7.17
CA GLU A 71 -3.68 30.99 5.95
C GLU A 71 -2.33 31.26 5.26
N ASP A 72 -1.20 31.05 5.94
CA ASP A 72 0.13 31.19 5.34
C ASP A 72 0.50 29.96 4.48
N LEU A 73 -0.21 28.83 4.64
CA LEU A 73 0.09 27.58 3.96
C LEU A 73 -0.91 27.28 2.83
N PHE A 74 -0.37 26.74 1.75
CA PHE A 74 -1.11 26.14 0.64
C PHE A 74 -1.04 24.62 0.79
N ILE A 75 -2.14 23.98 1.17
CA ILE A 75 -2.22 22.53 1.39
C ILE A 75 -2.91 21.88 0.19
N THR A 76 -2.23 20.93 -0.45
CA THR A 76 -2.80 20.12 -1.53
C THR A 76 -3.00 18.68 -1.07
N SER A 77 -4.22 18.15 -1.26
CA SER A 77 -4.52 16.72 -1.12
C SER A 77 -5.23 16.21 -2.38
N LYS A 78 -5.40 14.88 -2.49
CA LYS A 78 -6.04 14.21 -3.62
C LYS A 78 -6.97 13.11 -3.14
N ILE A 79 -8.11 12.98 -3.81
CA ILE A 79 -8.97 11.80 -3.69
C ILE A 79 -8.31 10.60 -4.36
N TRP A 80 -8.39 9.43 -3.73
CA TRP A 80 -7.79 8.20 -4.25
C TRP A 80 -8.73 7.50 -5.24
N CYS A 81 -8.18 6.62 -6.08
CA CYS A 81 -8.97 5.99 -7.13
C CYS A 81 -10.07 5.06 -6.60
N SER A 82 -9.93 4.50 -5.39
CA SER A 82 -10.97 3.69 -4.74
C SER A 82 -12.23 4.48 -4.38
N ASP A 83 -12.12 5.80 -4.28
CA ASP A 83 -13.16 6.67 -3.72
C ASP A 83 -13.71 7.61 -4.80
N LEU A 84 -13.67 7.20 -6.08
CA LEU A 84 -14.04 8.06 -7.21
C LEU A 84 -15.53 8.00 -7.58
N THR A 85 -16.40 7.36 -6.79
CA THR A 85 -17.84 7.53 -6.99
C THR A 85 -18.28 8.91 -6.51
N PRO A 86 -19.32 9.52 -7.10
CA PRO A 86 -19.86 10.79 -6.62
C PRO A 86 -20.22 10.79 -5.13
N GLU A 87 -20.68 9.64 -4.62
CA GLU A 87 -21.10 9.44 -3.23
C GLU A 87 -19.91 9.39 -2.26
N ASP A 88 -18.75 8.94 -2.72
CA ASP A 88 -17.54 8.83 -1.90
C ASP A 88 -16.83 10.19 -1.70
N VAL A 89 -16.96 11.12 -2.64
CA VAL A 89 -16.21 12.40 -2.62
C VAL A 89 -16.38 13.19 -1.31
N PRO A 90 -17.59 13.38 -0.77
CA PRO A 90 -17.77 14.09 0.50
C PRO A 90 -17.08 13.36 1.67
N HIS A 91 -17.15 12.03 1.71
CA HIS A 91 -16.51 11.22 2.75
C HIS A 91 -14.99 11.26 2.65
N ALA A 92 -14.45 11.20 1.43
CA ALA A 92 -13.02 11.24 1.19
C ALA A 92 -12.39 12.57 1.64
N ILE A 93 -13.02 13.70 1.30
CA ILE A 93 -12.50 15.00 1.74
C ILE A 93 -12.65 15.19 3.26
N ASP A 94 -13.73 14.70 3.86
CA ASP A 94 -13.91 14.76 5.33
C ASP A 94 -12.85 13.93 6.05
N SER A 95 -12.52 12.75 5.54
CA SER A 95 -11.41 11.95 6.06
C SER A 95 -10.08 12.69 5.96
N THR A 96 -9.78 13.27 4.80
CA THR A 96 -8.55 14.06 4.60
C THR A 96 -8.47 15.25 5.56
N LEU A 97 -9.57 15.99 5.73
CA LEU A 97 -9.62 17.14 6.64
C LEU A 97 -9.44 16.72 8.11
N ASN A 98 -10.06 15.62 8.51
CA ASN A 98 -9.91 15.05 9.85
C ASN A 98 -8.46 14.62 10.13
N ASP A 99 -7.83 13.91 9.18
CA ASP A 99 -6.44 13.48 9.31
C ASP A 99 -5.48 14.67 9.36
N LEU A 100 -5.65 15.63 8.45
CA LEU A 100 -4.85 16.86 8.44
C LEU A 100 -5.16 17.78 9.64
N GLN A 101 -6.25 17.55 10.36
CA GLN A 101 -6.77 18.43 11.41
C GLN A 101 -7.01 19.86 10.91
N LEU A 102 -7.63 19.99 9.73
CA LEU A 102 -7.90 21.27 9.05
C LEU A 102 -9.38 21.41 8.71
N ASP A 103 -9.87 22.65 8.62
CA ASP A 103 -11.23 22.94 8.18
C ASP A 103 -11.36 22.97 6.64
N TYR A 104 -10.24 23.20 5.94
CA TYR A 104 -10.20 23.25 4.48
C TYR A 104 -8.82 22.88 3.93
N VAL A 105 -8.78 22.44 2.67
CA VAL A 105 -7.56 22.35 1.84
C VAL A 105 -7.57 23.46 0.77
N ASP A 106 -6.39 23.93 0.38
CA ASP A 106 -6.27 24.99 -0.63
C ASP A 106 -6.48 24.44 -2.05
N LEU A 107 -6.15 23.17 -2.25
CA LEU A 107 -6.34 22.47 -3.51
C LEU A 107 -6.70 21.00 -3.25
N TYR A 108 -7.82 20.54 -3.79
CA TYR A 108 -8.21 19.13 -3.78
C TYR A 108 -8.23 18.57 -5.20
N LEU A 109 -7.47 17.51 -5.44
CA LEU A 109 -7.25 16.97 -6.79
C LEU A 109 -8.00 15.65 -7.00
N LEU A 110 -8.67 15.54 -8.14
CA LEU A 110 -9.20 14.29 -8.67
C LEU A 110 -8.10 13.49 -9.37
N LYS A 111 -7.65 12.38 -8.78
CA LYS A 111 -6.63 11.52 -9.39
C LYS A 111 -7.21 10.67 -10.53
N LYS A 112 -6.49 10.57 -11.65
CA LYS A 112 -6.81 9.63 -12.75
C LYS A 112 -7.01 8.19 -12.23
N GLY A 113 -8.20 7.64 -12.47
CA GLY A 113 -8.60 6.29 -12.02
C GLY A 113 -8.16 5.11 -12.89
N SER A 114 -7.28 5.29 -13.90
CA SER A 114 -6.99 4.22 -14.89
C SER A 114 -5.65 3.48 -14.71
N GLU A 115 -5.04 3.51 -13.51
CA GLU A 115 -3.76 2.83 -13.24
C GLU A 115 -3.93 1.53 -12.43
N ILE A 116 -5.16 1.04 -12.25
CA ILE A 116 -5.43 -0.27 -11.67
C ILE A 116 -6.42 -1.00 -12.58
N ARG A 117 -5.92 -1.86 -13.46
CA ARG A 117 -6.69 -3.01 -13.98
C ARG A 117 -6.65 -4.06 -12.87
N PRO A 118 -7.77 -4.36 -12.19
CA PRO A 118 -8.63 -5.45 -12.66
C PRO A 118 -10.13 -5.17 -12.50
N ASP A 119 -10.88 -5.54 -13.54
CA ASP A 119 -12.14 -6.32 -13.61
C ASP A 119 -13.36 -5.93 -12.75
N ASN A 120 -13.20 -5.21 -11.63
CA ASN A 120 -14.27 -4.78 -10.71
C ASN A 120 -14.23 -3.27 -10.38
N PHE A 121 -13.52 -2.47 -11.17
CA PHE A 121 -13.65 -1.01 -11.10
C PHE A 121 -14.87 -0.56 -11.89
N VAL A 122 -15.89 -0.03 -11.22
CA VAL A 122 -16.85 0.87 -11.88
C VAL A 122 -16.00 2.00 -12.46
N GLN A 123 -15.95 2.13 -13.79
CA GLN A 123 -15.25 3.27 -14.38
C GLN A 123 -15.86 4.54 -13.78
N PRO A 124 -15.07 5.38 -13.09
CA PRO A 124 -15.62 6.55 -12.45
C PRO A 124 -16.25 7.42 -13.54
N ASP A 125 -17.52 7.75 -13.34
CA ASP A 125 -18.23 8.71 -14.18
C ASP A 125 -17.64 10.09 -13.87
N ILE A 126 -16.51 10.39 -14.51
CA ILE A 126 -15.71 11.59 -14.25
C ILE A 126 -16.57 12.86 -14.23
N PRO A 127 -17.52 13.08 -15.16
CA PRO A 127 -18.46 14.19 -15.05
C PRO A 127 -19.26 14.23 -13.75
N LYS A 128 -19.82 13.11 -13.30
CA LYS A 128 -20.58 13.07 -12.02
C LYS A 128 -19.67 13.23 -10.81
N THR A 129 -18.52 12.56 -10.79
CA THR A 129 -17.54 12.71 -9.70
C THR A 129 -17.04 14.14 -9.63
N TRP A 130 -16.83 14.80 -10.78
CA TRP A 130 -16.47 16.21 -10.82
C TRP A 130 -17.56 17.12 -10.25
N ARG A 131 -18.85 16.85 -10.53
CA ARG A 131 -19.95 17.58 -9.87
C ARG A 131 -19.91 17.43 -8.35
N ALA A 132 -19.52 16.28 -7.83
CA ALA A 132 -19.32 16.11 -6.39
C ALA A 132 -18.10 16.89 -5.87
N MET A 133 -17.00 16.96 -6.64
CA MET A 133 -15.85 17.84 -6.34
C MET A 133 -16.27 19.32 -6.32
N GLU A 134 -17.10 19.74 -7.25
CA GLU A 134 -17.68 21.08 -7.32
C GLU A 134 -18.53 21.41 -6.09
N GLN A 135 -19.28 20.45 -5.54
CA GLN A 135 -19.98 20.63 -4.26
C GLN A 135 -19.02 20.82 -3.09
N GLN A 136 -17.87 20.13 -3.09
CA GLN A 136 -16.84 20.34 -2.06
C GLN A 136 -16.16 21.71 -2.19
N TYR A 137 -16.02 22.22 -3.42
CA TYR A 137 -15.60 23.59 -3.68
C TYR A 137 -16.62 24.61 -3.15
N ASP A 138 -17.90 24.45 -3.49
CA ASP A 138 -18.97 25.37 -3.04
C ASP A 138 -19.14 25.36 -1.51
N SER A 139 -18.90 24.23 -0.85
CA SER A 139 -18.95 24.13 0.62
C SER A 139 -17.76 24.79 1.34
N GLY A 140 -16.71 25.16 0.61
CA GLY A 140 -15.49 25.75 1.18
C GLY A 140 -14.48 24.75 1.75
N LYS A 141 -14.79 23.45 1.75
CA LYS A 141 -13.85 22.38 2.16
C LYS A 141 -12.61 22.33 1.25
N ALA A 142 -12.77 22.67 -0.03
CA ALA A 142 -11.67 22.89 -0.96
C ALA A 142 -11.74 24.30 -1.56
N ARG A 143 -10.67 25.11 -1.42
CA ARG A 143 -10.63 26.47 -2.01
C ARG A 143 -10.35 26.48 -3.52
N ALA A 144 -9.83 25.38 -4.03
CA ALA A 144 -9.69 25.12 -5.46
C ALA A 144 -9.80 23.61 -5.68
N ILE A 145 -10.30 23.23 -6.84
CA ILE A 145 -10.33 21.83 -7.28
C ILE A 145 -9.54 21.68 -8.57
N GLY A 146 -8.89 20.53 -8.71
CA GLY A 146 -8.08 20.23 -9.88
C GLY A 146 -8.07 18.75 -10.18
N VAL A 147 -7.21 18.35 -11.10
CA VAL A 147 -7.00 16.95 -11.46
C VAL A 147 -5.54 16.57 -11.30
N SER A 148 -5.26 15.27 -11.28
CA SER A 148 -3.91 14.75 -11.38
C SER A 148 -3.84 13.68 -12.46
N ASN A 149 -2.81 13.81 -13.31
CA ASN A 149 -2.48 12.87 -14.38
C ASN A 149 -3.51 12.83 -15.53
N PHE A 150 -4.15 13.94 -15.85
CA PHE A 150 -5.04 13.99 -17.01
C PHE A 150 -4.25 14.23 -18.30
N SER A 151 -4.75 13.67 -19.42
CA SER A 151 -4.21 13.98 -20.75
C SER A 151 -4.96 15.16 -21.35
N THR A 152 -4.45 15.75 -22.43
CA THR A 152 -5.12 16.83 -23.17
C THR A 152 -6.56 16.48 -23.52
N ARG A 153 -6.80 15.24 -23.98
CA ARG A 153 -8.15 14.74 -24.30
C ARG A 153 -9.04 14.71 -23.06
N LYS A 154 -8.57 14.12 -21.96
CA LYS A 154 -9.38 14.01 -20.73
C LYS A 154 -9.66 15.37 -20.10
N LEU A 155 -8.70 16.28 -20.14
CA LEU A 155 -8.91 17.67 -19.71
C LEU A 155 -9.94 18.37 -20.60
N ALA A 156 -9.87 18.21 -21.93
CA ALA A 156 -10.85 18.77 -22.85
C ALA A 156 -12.26 18.24 -22.58
N ASP A 157 -12.39 16.92 -22.41
CA ASP A 157 -13.67 16.27 -22.07
C ASP A 157 -14.24 16.84 -20.76
N LEU A 158 -13.40 17.00 -19.74
CA LEU A 158 -13.81 17.57 -18.45
C LEU A 158 -14.19 19.05 -18.55
N LEU A 159 -13.37 19.87 -19.23
CA LEU A 159 -13.64 21.29 -19.44
C LEU A 159 -14.96 21.52 -20.19
N GLY A 160 -15.35 20.59 -21.07
CA GLY A 160 -16.62 20.64 -21.78
C GLY A 160 -17.86 20.46 -20.89
N VAL A 161 -17.70 19.92 -19.67
CA VAL A 161 -18.82 19.62 -18.76
C VAL A 161 -18.71 20.29 -17.38
N ALA A 162 -17.53 20.81 -17.03
CA ALA A 162 -17.27 21.41 -15.73
C ALA A 162 -17.89 22.81 -15.60
N ARG A 163 -18.65 23.04 -14.52
CA ARG A 163 -19.08 24.37 -14.10
C ARG A 163 -17.93 25.13 -13.45
N VAL A 164 -17.15 24.44 -12.59
CA VAL A 164 -15.91 24.97 -12.01
C VAL A 164 -14.75 24.31 -12.77
N PRO A 165 -14.04 25.05 -13.65
CA PRO A 165 -12.92 24.49 -14.39
C PRO A 165 -11.81 24.01 -13.45
N PRO A 166 -11.12 22.89 -13.77
CA PRO A 166 -9.98 22.44 -12.97
C PRO A 166 -8.92 23.54 -12.89
N ALA A 167 -8.53 23.92 -11.67
CA ALA A 167 -7.54 24.95 -11.43
C ALA A 167 -6.11 24.47 -11.71
N VAL A 168 -5.86 23.19 -11.50
CA VAL A 168 -4.55 22.56 -11.62
C VAL A 168 -4.68 21.20 -12.33
N ASP A 169 -3.71 20.86 -13.18
CA ASP A 169 -3.40 19.47 -13.50
C ASP A 169 -2.00 19.14 -12.96
N GLN A 170 -1.96 18.23 -11.98
CA GLN A 170 -0.73 17.80 -11.35
C GLN A 170 -0.16 16.55 -12.04
N VAL A 171 0.99 16.69 -12.70
CA VAL A 171 1.57 15.69 -13.59
C VAL A 171 3.07 15.53 -13.41
N GLU A 172 3.64 14.39 -13.82
CA GLU A 172 5.09 14.18 -13.85
C GLU A 172 5.71 15.11 -14.87
N CYS A 173 6.54 16.07 -14.46
CA CYS A 173 7.18 16.98 -15.41
C CYS A 173 8.59 17.35 -14.94
N HIS A 174 9.57 17.11 -15.80
CA HIS A 174 10.99 17.36 -15.53
C HIS A 174 11.74 17.64 -16.85
N PRO A 175 13.02 18.06 -16.84
CA PRO A 175 13.75 18.39 -18.08
C PRO A 175 13.74 17.30 -19.18
N GLY A 176 13.80 16.03 -18.81
CA GLY A 176 13.64 14.90 -19.74
C GLY A 176 12.21 14.44 -20.01
N TRP A 177 11.18 15.11 -19.48
CA TRP A 177 9.77 14.81 -19.77
C TRP A 177 8.95 16.10 -19.62
N GLN A 178 9.07 16.98 -20.61
CA GLN A 178 8.61 18.37 -20.50
C GLN A 178 7.11 18.54 -20.74
N GLN A 179 6.45 17.52 -21.29
CA GLN A 179 5.01 17.51 -21.58
C GLN A 179 4.52 18.70 -22.44
N ALA A 180 5.29 19.11 -23.44
CA ALA A 180 5.03 20.33 -24.22
C ALA A 180 3.59 20.48 -24.74
N LYS A 181 3.00 19.39 -25.27
CA LYS A 181 1.60 19.39 -25.76
C LYS A 181 0.58 19.64 -24.65
N LEU A 182 0.73 18.95 -23.51
CA LEU A 182 -0.15 19.11 -22.36
C LEU A 182 -0.01 20.51 -21.76
N LYS A 183 1.23 20.97 -21.58
CA LYS A 183 1.52 22.31 -21.08
C LYS A 183 0.86 23.40 -21.92
N ALA A 184 1.01 23.33 -23.25
CA ALA A 184 0.38 24.29 -24.16
C ALA A 184 -1.15 24.27 -24.01
N PHE A 185 -1.74 23.08 -23.92
CA PHE A 185 -3.19 22.93 -23.70
C PHE A 185 -3.63 23.54 -22.36
N CYS A 186 -2.93 23.24 -21.26
CA CYS A 186 -3.21 23.78 -19.94
C CYS A 186 -3.15 25.32 -19.93
N ASN A 187 -2.10 25.90 -20.52
CA ASN A 187 -1.94 27.35 -20.64
C ASN A 187 -3.10 28.01 -21.40
N THR A 188 -3.51 27.46 -22.54
CA THR A 188 -4.62 28.00 -23.35
C THR A 188 -5.95 27.94 -22.61
N ASN A 189 -6.14 26.97 -21.71
CA ASN A 189 -7.40 26.75 -20.99
C ASN A 189 -7.37 27.27 -19.55
N GLY A 190 -6.34 28.03 -19.15
CA GLY A 190 -6.23 28.57 -17.79
C GLY A 190 -6.08 27.51 -16.69
N VAL A 191 -5.59 26.32 -17.03
CA VAL A 191 -5.28 25.25 -16.06
C VAL A 191 -3.81 25.36 -15.70
N HIS A 192 -3.48 25.47 -14.41
CA HIS A 192 -2.08 25.55 -13.98
C HIS A 192 -1.42 24.17 -13.97
N LEU A 193 -0.21 24.06 -14.51
CA LEU A 193 0.54 22.80 -14.49
C LEU A 193 1.40 22.74 -13.22
N SER A 194 1.15 21.72 -12.38
CA SER A 194 1.98 21.44 -11.21
C SER A 194 2.82 20.18 -11.44
N ALA A 195 4.14 20.34 -11.38
CA ALA A 195 5.11 19.28 -11.64
C ALA A 195 5.39 18.46 -10.37
N TYR A 196 4.85 17.23 -10.31
CA TYR A 196 5.35 16.24 -9.36
C TYR A 196 6.58 15.51 -9.94
N ALA A 197 7.40 14.94 -9.05
CA ALA A 197 8.68 14.32 -9.41
C ALA A 197 9.56 15.19 -10.33
N PRO A 198 9.74 16.49 -10.07
CA PRO A 198 10.47 17.41 -10.96
C PRO A 198 11.96 17.07 -11.11
N LEU A 199 12.47 16.20 -10.24
CA LEU A 199 13.84 15.69 -10.25
C LEU A 199 13.97 14.29 -10.87
N ALA A 200 12.89 13.67 -11.35
CA ALA A 200 12.91 12.32 -11.97
C ALA A 200 13.66 11.26 -11.12
N ARG A 201 13.51 11.31 -9.79
CA ARG A 201 14.28 10.48 -8.81
C ARG A 201 15.80 10.57 -8.99
N MET A 202 16.30 11.70 -9.48
CA MET A 202 17.67 11.96 -9.92
C MET A 202 18.19 11.07 -11.06
N LYS A 203 17.40 10.11 -11.58
CA LYS A 203 17.80 9.19 -12.66
C LYS A 203 18.13 9.94 -13.95
N VAL A 204 17.26 10.89 -14.33
CA VAL A 204 17.42 11.73 -15.53
C VAL A 204 18.26 12.99 -15.25
N ILE A 205 18.43 13.36 -13.99
CA ILE A 205 18.96 14.68 -13.60
C ILE A 205 20.43 14.64 -13.21
N ALA A 206 20.86 13.64 -12.42
CA ALA A 206 22.20 13.64 -11.80
C ALA A 206 23.33 13.59 -12.82
N ASN A 207 23.17 12.81 -13.90
CA ASN A 207 24.24 12.51 -14.85
C ASN A 207 23.97 13.06 -16.26
N ASN A 208 22.95 13.91 -16.45
CA ASN A 208 22.67 14.48 -17.76
C ASN A 208 23.73 15.53 -18.13
N PRO A 209 24.50 15.36 -19.23
CA PRO A 209 25.61 16.24 -19.56
C PRO A 209 25.20 17.72 -19.72
N VAL A 210 24.00 17.98 -20.23
CA VAL A 210 23.47 19.33 -20.43
C VAL A 210 23.19 19.97 -19.06
N LEU A 211 22.43 19.29 -18.20
CA LEU A 211 22.11 19.80 -16.86
C LEU A 211 23.37 19.99 -16.01
N THR A 212 24.31 19.04 -16.03
CA THR A 212 25.57 19.14 -15.31
C THR A 212 26.44 20.30 -15.82
N SER A 213 26.47 20.52 -17.14
CA SER A 213 27.17 21.66 -17.74
C SER A 213 26.56 22.99 -17.31
N ILE A 214 25.23 23.13 -17.36
CA ILE A 214 24.51 24.34 -16.91
C ILE A 214 24.73 24.57 -15.41
N ALA A 215 24.60 23.53 -14.60
CA ALA A 215 24.82 23.55 -13.16
C ALA A 215 26.23 24.06 -12.81
N LYS A 216 27.26 23.56 -13.50
CA LYS A 216 28.65 24.02 -13.34
C LYS A 216 28.80 25.50 -13.71
N SER A 217 28.25 25.94 -14.84
CA SER A 217 28.31 27.35 -15.27
C SER A 217 27.63 28.29 -14.27
N LEU A 218 26.57 27.84 -13.61
CA LEU A 218 25.80 28.63 -12.64
C LEU A 218 26.27 28.48 -11.19
N GLN A 219 27.25 27.61 -10.92
CA GLN A 219 27.67 27.23 -9.56
C GLN A 219 26.48 26.78 -8.68
N LYS A 220 25.59 25.98 -9.29
CA LYS A 220 24.40 25.40 -8.64
C LYS A 220 24.41 23.89 -8.84
N SER A 221 23.54 23.16 -8.13
CA SER A 221 23.39 21.73 -8.38
C SER A 221 22.49 21.44 -9.59
N PRO A 222 22.60 20.25 -10.21
CA PRO A 222 21.64 19.80 -11.22
C PRO A 222 20.18 19.82 -10.72
N ALA A 223 19.95 19.55 -9.43
CA ALA A 223 18.62 19.60 -8.84
C ALA A 223 18.08 21.04 -8.81
N GLN A 224 18.87 22.00 -8.35
CA GLN A 224 18.51 23.42 -8.36
C GLN A 224 18.22 23.93 -9.78
N VAL A 225 19.05 23.55 -10.76
CA VAL A 225 18.83 23.89 -12.18
C VAL A 225 17.53 23.29 -12.73
N ALA A 226 17.23 22.03 -12.43
CA ALA A 226 16.00 21.37 -12.88
C ALA A 226 14.74 22.00 -12.26
N LEU A 227 14.77 22.28 -10.94
CA LEU A 227 13.66 22.94 -10.25
C LEU A 227 13.46 24.36 -10.76
N ARG A 228 14.55 25.10 -10.94
CA ARG A 228 14.52 26.46 -11.45
C ARG A 228 13.96 26.52 -12.87
N TRP A 229 14.37 25.59 -13.73
CA TRP A 229 13.79 25.44 -15.06
C TRP A 229 12.28 25.24 -14.99
N GLY A 230 11.78 24.36 -14.11
CA GLY A 230 10.34 24.15 -13.94
C GLY A 230 9.58 25.43 -13.59
N ILE A 231 10.12 26.25 -12.67
CA ILE A 231 9.54 27.55 -12.32
C ILE A 231 9.56 28.53 -13.51
N GLU A 232 10.68 28.61 -14.24
CA GLU A 232 10.79 29.48 -15.42
C GLU A 232 9.94 29.00 -16.60
N GLN A 233 9.55 27.72 -16.62
CA GLN A 233 8.53 27.19 -17.52
C GLN A 233 7.10 27.58 -17.11
N GLY A 234 6.90 28.17 -15.93
CA GLY A 234 5.58 28.54 -15.40
C GLY A 234 4.90 27.44 -14.58
N HIS A 235 5.66 26.44 -14.09
CA HIS A 235 5.12 25.34 -13.30
C HIS A 235 5.40 25.56 -11.81
N SER A 236 4.48 25.15 -10.94
CA SER A 236 4.84 24.86 -9.55
C SER A 236 5.59 23.53 -9.49
N VAL A 237 6.66 23.43 -8.70
CA VAL A 237 7.49 22.22 -8.60
C VAL A 237 7.40 21.61 -7.21
N LEU A 238 7.28 20.27 -7.15
CA LEU A 238 7.09 19.52 -5.91
C LEU A 238 8.25 18.52 -5.67
N PRO A 239 9.48 18.98 -5.36
CA PRO A 239 10.54 18.08 -4.95
C PRO A 239 10.19 17.35 -3.64
N LYS A 240 10.59 16.09 -3.54
CA LYS A 240 10.48 15.29 -2.32
C LYS A 240 11.86 15.10 -1.70
N THR A 241 12.00 15.41 -0.42
CA THR A 241 13.17 15.08 0.39
C THR A 241 12.78 15.05 1.87
N VAL A 242 13.40 14.15 2.63
CA VAL A 242 13.38 14.17 4.11
C VAL A 242 14.74 14.60 4.68
N ASN A 243 15.72 14.82 3.79
CA ASN A 243 17.03 15.32 4.15
C ASN A 243 17.01 16.85 4.20
N GLU A 244 17.39 17.40 5.35
CA GLU A 244 17.33 18.84 5.62
C GLU A 244 18.26 19.68 4.73
N SER A 245 19.47 19.21 4.39
CA SER A 245 20.37 19.99 3.54
C SER A 245 19.80 20.11 2.13
N ARG A 246 19.28 19.01 1.58
CA ARG A 246 18.59 19.02 0.27
C ARG A 246 17.33 19.88 0.29
N LEU A 247 16.62 19.93 1.42
CA LEU A 247 15.44 20.76 1.58
C LEU A 247 15.81 22.24 1.47
N LYS A 248 16.84 22.67 2.21
CA LYS A 248 17.36 24.05 2.16
C LYS A 248 17.89 24.39 0.76
N GLU A 249 18.56 23.45 0.11
CA GLU A 249 19.05 23.59 -1.26
C GLU A 249 17.91 23.75 -2.28
N ASN A 250 16.85 22.94 -2.17
CA ASN A 250 15.72 22.93 -3.09
C ASN A 250 14.88 24.21 -3.06
N ILE A 251 14.88 24.96 -1.95
CA ILE A 251 14.16 26.24 -1.85
C ILE A 251 15.01 27.46 -2.21
N ASP A 252 16.35 27.31 -2.29
CA ASP A 252 17.28 28.36 -2.74
C ASP A 252 17.24 28.55 -4.27
N LEU A 253 16.08 29.01 -4.78
CA LEU A 253 15.83 29.16 -6.22
C LEU A 253 15.57 30.60 -6.66
N PHE A 254 15.43 31.56 -5.73
CA PHE A 254 14.90 32.89 -6.03
C PHE A 254 15.97 33.98 -6.18
N GLY A 255 17.21 33.73 -5.76
CA GLY A 255 18.33 34.67 -5.88
C GLY A 255 19.03 34.68 -7.24
N TRP A 256 18.59 33.85 -8.20
CA TRP A 256 19.26 33.66 -9.48
C TRP A 256 18.28 33.17 -10.56
N SER A 257 18.69 33.25 -11.83
CA SER A 257 17.90 32.79 -12.99
C SER A 257 18.77 32.05 -13.98
N ILE A 258 18.17 31.23 -14.84
CA ILE A 258 18.89 30.58 -15.94
C ILE A 258 18.96 31.58 -17.11
N PRO A 259 20.16 32.02 -17.54
CA PRO A 259 20.33 32.90 -18.70
C PRO A 259 19.71 32.30 -19.97
N LYS A 260 19.31 33.16 -20.92
CA LYS A 260 18.57 32.74 -22.11
C LYS A 260 19.35 31.71 -22.94
N GLU A 261 20.66 31.91 -23.05
CA GLU A 261 21.61 31.03 -23.75
C GLU A 261 21.70 29.64 -23.10
N LEU A 262 21.74 29.55 -21.77
CA LEU A 262 21.74 28.27 -21.05
C LEU A 262 20.36 27.62 -21.05
N ARG A 263 19.28 28.42 -21.02
CA ARG A 263 17.91 27.94 -21.08
C ARG A 263 17.59 27.27 -22.41
N ALA A 264 18.12 27.80 -23.52
CA ALA A 264 17.94 27.21 -24.85
C ALA A 264 18.45 25.76 -24.90
N ARG A 265 19.52 25.44 -24.16
CA ARG A 265 20.12 24.11 -24.13
C ARG A 265 19.21 23.02 -23.56
N PHE A 266 18.13 23.37 -22.84
CA PHE A 266 17.17 22.36 -22.37
C PHE A 266 16.46 21.62 -23.52
N SER A 267 16.47 22.16 -24.75
CA SER A 267 16.00 21.43 -25.93
C SER A 267 16.96 20.33 -26.40
N GLU A 268 18.22 20.33 -25.93
CA GLU A 268 19.21 19.28 -26.19
C GLU A 268 18.98 18.03 -25.32
N ILE A 269 18.15 18.14 -24.28
CA ILE A 269 17.85 17.03 -23.38
C ILE A 269 16.87 16.08 -24.05
N GLU A 270 17.32 14.85 -24.27
CA GLU A 270 16.49 13.76 -24.77
C GLU A 270 15.24 13.59 -23.90
N GLN A 271 14.08 13.53 -24.57
CA GLN A 271 12.80 13.32 -23.90
C GLN A 271 12.59 11.82 -23.73
N CYS A 272 12.25 11.38 -22.51
CA CYS A 272 11.83 10.00 -22.28
C CYS A 272 10.60 9.69 -23.15
N SER A 273 10.35 8.41 -23.40
CA SER A 273 9.15 7.90 -24.11
C SER A 273 8.03 7.44 -23.17
N VAL A 274 8.37 7.20 -21.89
CA VAL A 274 7.45 6.87 -20.80
C VAL A 274 7.74 7.66 -19.52
N ARG A 275 6.79 7.62 -18.58
CA ARG A 275 6.93 8.18 -17.22
C ARG A 275 8.10 7.51 -16.49
N VAL A 276 8.88 8.29 -15.74
CA VAL A 276 9.97 7.77 -14.89
C VAL A 276 9.44 7.31 -13.53
N THR A 277 8.24 7.75 -13.13
CA THR A 277 7.70 7.47 -11.79
C THR A 277 6.44 6.59 -11.72
N GLY A 278 5.92 6.10 -12.85
CA GLY A 278 4.85 5.08 -12.92
C GLY A 278 5.38 3.67 -13.26
N PRO A 279 4.54 2.62 -13.17
CA PRO A 279 4.87 1.34 -13.81
C PRO A 279 5.03 1.58 -15.32
N GLU A 280 6.13 1.11 -15.90
CA GLU A 280 6.48 1.35 -17.31
C GLU A 280 5.33 0.91 -18.23
N ALA A 281 4.81 1.82 -19.07
CA ALA A 281 3.81 1.51 -20.07
C ALA A 281 4.46 1.53 -21.47
N GLU A 282 4.73 0.32 -21.98
CA GLU A 282 4.71 -0.08 -23.39
C GLU A 282 5.62 0.67 -24.39
N ALA A 283 6.79 0.09 -24.63
CA ALA A 283 7.50 0.26 -25.90
C ALA A 283 6.91 -0.68 -26.96
N HIS A 284 6.36 -0.08 -28.02
CA HIS A 284 6.19 -0.61 -29.38
C HIS A 284 5.54 -1.98 -29.60
N THR A 285 4.29 -1.99 -30.07
CA THR A 285 3.96 -2.67 -31.34
C THR A 285 2.95 -1.82 -32.12
N THR A 286 3.32 -1.37 -33.32
CA THR A 286 2.55 -1.52 -34.56
C THR A 286 3.36 -0.84 -35.67
N THR A 287 4.10 -1.65 -36.42
CA THR A 287 4.60 -1.29 -37.74
C THR A 287 3.43 -1.17 -38.72
N TRP A 288 3.53 -0.15 -39.57
CA TRP A 288 2.73 0.21 -40.73
C TRP A 288 1.96 -0.91 -41.44
N ARG A 289 0.67 -0.66 -41.72
CA ARG A 289 0.09 -0.91 -43.05
C ARG A 289 -0.90 0.18 -43.43
N THR A 290 -0.74 0.61 -44.67
CA THR A 290 -1.36 1.71 -45.39
C THR A 290 -2.85 1.49 -45.68
N SER A 291 -3.54 2.61 -45.79
CA SER A 291 -4.89 2.84 -46.29
C SER A 291 -5.17 2.20 -47.66
N GLN A 292 -6.33 1.54 -47.80
CA GLN A 292 -7.28 1.73 -48.91
C GLN A 292 -8.73 1.49 -48.43
N GLN A 293 -9.63 2.38 -48.85
CA GLN A 293 -11.08 2.52 -48.59
C GLN A 293 -11.95 1.57 -49.47
N PRO A 294 -13.32 1.66 -49.56
CA PRO A 294 -14.36 2.29 -48.71
C PRO A 294 -15.67 1.45 -48.51
N GLY A 295 -16.52 1.90 -47.58
CA GLY A 295 -17.97 2.01 -47.81
C GLY A 295 -18.91 0.97 -47.17
N ARG A 296 -19.80 1.42 -46.27
CA ARG A 296 -21.26 1.42 -46.49
C ARG A 296 -22.04 2.10 -45.34
N THR A 297 -23.06 2.81 -45.80
CA THR A 297 -24.12 3.61 -45.15
C THR A 297 -25.23 2.77 -44.51
N GLY A 298 -25.97 3.39 -43.58
CA GLY A 298 -27.32 3.01 -43.12
C GLY A 298 -27.49 3.29 -41.62
N GLN A 299 -27.95 4.44 -41.12
CA GLN A 299 -29.29 5.05 -41.11
C GLN A 299 -30.43 4.23 -40.45
N ALA A 300 -31.14 4.93 -39.54
CA ALA A 300 -32.51 4.73 -39.04
C ALA A 300 -32.78 3.57 -38.06
N ALA A 301 -33.68 3.63 -37.07
CA ALA A 301 -34.56 4.68 -36.54
C ALA A 301 -35.13 4.18 -35.19
N ALA A 302 -35.71 5.12 -34.44
CA ALA A 302 -36.39 4.93 -33.17
C ALA A 302 -37.60 3.98 -33.20
N THR A 303 -37.98 3.45 -32.04
CA THR A 303 -39.39 3.23 -31.68
C THR A 303 -39.58 3.24 -30.16
N THR A 304 -40.62 3.99 -29.80
CA THR A 304 -41.23 4.26 -28.49
C THR A 304 -42.02 3.08 -27.93
N THR A 305 -42.21 3.03 -26.59
CA THR A 305 -43.53 3.00 -25.92
C THR A 305 -43.44 3.04 -24.39
N ASN A 306 -44.09 4.06 -23.80
CA ASN A 306 -44.88 4.17 -22.54
C ASN A 306 -45.29 2.84 -21.85
N ALA A 307 -45.60 2.68 -20.55
CA ALA A 307 -45.75 3.44 -19.28
C ALA A 307 -46.25 2.39 -18.21
N PRO A 308 -46.87 2.72 -17.05
CA PRO A 308 -46.47 3.50 -15.85
C PRO A 308 -46.69 2.71 -14.49
N GLU A 309 -46.59 3.45 -13.37
CA GLU A 309 -47.17 3.19 -12.01
C GLU A 309 -46.42 2.18 -11.09
N GLN A 310 -46.32 2.34 -9.76
CA GLN A 310 -46.95 3.24 -8.78
C GLN A 310 -46.10 3.25 -7.48
N ALA A 311 -46.23 4.31 -6.70
CA ALA A 311 -45.59 4.53 -5.40
C ALA A 311 -46.10 3.58 -4.29
N LYS A 312 -45.27 3.38 -3.24
CA LYS A 312 -45.71 3.19 -1.85
C LYS A 312 -44.61 3.64 -0.87
N GLU A 313 -45.01 4.54 0.02
CA GLU A 313 -44.26 5.12 1.12
C GLU A 313 -44.21 4.20 2.37
N SER A 314 -43.07 4.27 3.08
CA SER A 314 -42.91 4.38 4.55
C SER A 314 -43.29 3.19 5.48
N PRO A 315 -42.79 3.11 6.74
CA PRO A 315 -42.18 4.20 7.54
C PRO A 315 -40.91 3.90 8.35
N ALA A 316 -40.38 5.01 8.85
CA ALA A 316 -39.33 5.23 9.83
C ALA A 316 -39.42 4.43 11.13
N TYR A 317 -38.26 4.19 11.74
CA TYR A 317 -38.10 3.91 13.16
C TYR A 317 -37.32 5.07 13.82
N ILE A 318 -37.99 5.76 14.74
CA ILE A 318 -37.42 6.71 15.71
C ILE A 318 -37.41 5.99 17.06
N ALA A 319 -36.26 6.00 17.75
CA ALA A 319 -36.10 6.07 19.22
C ALA A 319 -34.64 5.73 19.55
N THR A 320 -33.91 6.32 20.49
CA THR A 320 -34.12 7.44 21.42
C THR A 320 -32.74 7.74 22.02
N ARG A 321 -32.47 9.02 22.32
CA ARG A 321 -31.34 9.47 23.14
C ARG A 321 -31.35 8.82 24.53
N ARG A 322 -30.16 8.47 25.05
CA ARG A 322 -29.85 8.58 26.48
C ARG A 322 -28.48 9.23 26.68
N GLN A 323 -28.51 10.28 27.48
CA GLN A 323 -27.36 11.02 28.02
C GLN A 323 -26.69 10.20 29.13
N GLY A 324 -25.38 10.35 29.29
CA GLY A 324 -24.62 9.68 30.34
C GLY A 324 -23.17 10.16 30.44
N TRP A 325 -23.00 11.40 30.93
CA TRP A 325 -21.99 11.86 31.89
C TRP A 325 -20.55 11.33 31.79
N ILE A 326 -19.66 12.23 31.36
CA ILE A 326 -18.20 12.17 31.47
C ILE A 326 -17.79 12.81 32.81
N PRO A 327 -16.93 12.18 33.64
CA PRO A 327 -16.20 12.90 34.67
C PRO A 327 -14.88 13.44 34.10
N VAL A 328 -14.78 14.76 34.12
CA VAL A 328 -13.57 15.55 33.91
C VAL A 328 -12.64 15.35 35.11
N LEU A 329 -11.40 14.90 34.89
CA LEU A 329 -10.30 15.09 35.84
C LEU A 329 -9.32 16.10 35.24
N ARG A 330 -9.19 17.25 35.92
CA ARG A 330 -8.15 18.26 35.70
C ARG A 330 -7.04 18.14 36.76
N PRO A 331 -5.85 18.67 36.47
CA PRO A 331 -4.57 18.11 36.90
C PRO A 331 -4.06 18.68 38.23
N HIS A 332 -3.19 17.93 38.89
CA HIS A 332 -2.39 18.44 40.01
C HIS A 332 -0.94 18.73 39.59
N SER A 333 -0.57 19.98 39.90
CA SER A 333 0.73 20.49 40.35
C SER A 333 2.00 20.25 39.52
N ARG A 334 2.53 21.39 39.08
CA ARG A 334 3.92 21.68 38.71
C ARG A 334 4.89 21.31 39.84
N SER A 335 6.06 20.78 39.50
CA SER A 335 7.31 21.11 40.20
C SER A 335 8.43 21.32 39.18
N SER A 336 8.96 22.54 39.21
CA SER A 336 10.14 23.03 38.52
C SER A 336 11.44 22.37 38.98
N CYS A 337 12.32 22.04 38.04
CA CYS A 337 13.78 22.06 38.27
C CYS A 337 14.49 22.53 36.98
N ALA A 338 15.37 23.51 37.15
CA ALA A 338 16.18 24.16 36.14
C ALA A 338 17.53 23.40 35.92
N PRO A 339 18.36 23.81 34.94
CA PRO A 339 19.21 22.91 34.15
C PRO A 339 20.66 22.79 34.66
N GLY A 340 21.33 21.70 34.29
CA GLY A 340 22.79 21.64 34.26
C GLY A 340 23.38 20.23 34.39
N SER A 341 23.76 19.63 33.26
CA SER A 341 24.95 18.77 33.21
C SER A 341 25.30 18.47 31.74
N SER A 342 26.48 18.94 31.34
CA SER A 342 27.19 18.67 30.10
C SER A 342 27.73 17.23 30.01
N PHE A 343 28.01 16.83 28.76
CA PHE A 343 28.82 15.70 28.23
C PHE A 343 28.07 14.42 27.79
N PRO A 344 28.56 13.68 26.77
CA PRO A 344 29.48 14.03 25.67
C PRO A 344 28.92 13.74 24.26
N GLN A 345 29.56 14.32 23.25
CA GLN A 345 29.42 13.93 21.84
C GLN A 345 29.71 12.43 21.68
N CYS A 346 28.74 11.68 21.17
CA CYS A 346 28.97 10.30 20.71
C CYS A 346 28.82 10.23 19.19
N GLY A 347 29.96 9.97 18.55
CA GLY A 347 30.13 9.16 17.35
C GLY A 347 29.17 9.36 16.18
N ARG A 348 29.67 9.96 15.10
CA ARG A 348 29.17 9.74 13.74
C ARG A 348 29.30 8.25 13.40
N GLY A 349 28.23 7.49 13.62
CA GLY A 349 28.00 6.23 12.94
C GLY A 349 27.32 6.53 11.60
N THR A 350 27.97 6.17 10.50
CA THR A 350 27.35 6.07 9.18
C THR A 350 26.18 5.10 9.27
N VAL A 351 24.95 5.61 9.14
CA VAL A 351 23.77 4.75 9.04
C VAL A 351 23.83 4.05 7.70
N ASN A 352 24.11 2.74 7.73
CA ASN A 352 24.15 1.89 6.55
C ASN A 352 22.82 1.95 5.79
N GLU A 353 22.92 1.85 4.47
CA GLU A 353 21.84 1.69 3.52
C GLU A 353 20.94 0.50 3.92
N ALA A 354 19.66 0.77 4.21
CA ALA A 354 18.59 -0.21 4.46
C ALA A 354 18.94 -1.38 5.41
N GLU A 355 18.62 -1.26 6.70
CA GLU A 355 18.35 -2.46 7.50
C GLU A 355 17.18 -3.23 6.85
N MET A 356 17.52 -4.34 6.21
CA MET A 356 16.59 -5.22 5.50
C MET A 356 15.66 -5.88 6.52
N ALA A 357 14.35 -5.88 6.24
CA ALA A 357 13.34 -6.32 7.20
C ALA A 357 13.45 -7.82 7.52
N THR A 358 14.20 -8.17 8.57
CA THR A 358 14.24 -9.51 9.19
C THR A 358 12.95 -9.87 9.92
N HIS A 359 12.08 -8.87 10.11
CA HIS A 359 10.79 -8.96 10.75
C HIS A 359 9.86 -7.86 10.26
N PHE A 360 8.56 -8.06 10.41
CA PHE A 360 7.52 -7.06 10.25
C PHE A 360 6.84 -6.78 11.59
N VAL A 361 6.26 -5.60 11.76
CA VAL A 361 5.54 -5.22 12.98
C VAL A 361 4.05 -5.43 12.74
N LEU A 362 3.41 -6.26 13.56
CA LEU A 362 1.97 -6.47 13.55
C LEU A 362 1.25 -5.28 14.18
N ASN A 363 -0.06 -5.13 13.92
CA ASN A 363 -0.89 -4.10 14.56
C ASN A 363 -0.98 -4.23 16.09
N THR A 364 -0.59 -5.37 16.66
CA THR A 364 -0.42 -5.59 18.11
C THR A 364 0.89 -5.02 18.66
N GLY A 365 1.81 -4.58 17.80
CA GLY A 365 3.18 -4.19 18.14
C GLY A 365 4.18 -5.36 18.18
N ALA A 366 3.72 -6.61 18.09
CA ALA A 366 4.59 -7.78 18.04
C ALA A 366 5.40 -7.82 16.73
N LYS A 367 6.59 -8.42 16.77
CA LYS A 367 7.47 -8.57 15.62
C LYS A 367 7.35 -9.99 15.06
N ILE A 368 6.78 -10.13 13.86
CA ILE A 368 6.74 -11.41 13.14
C ILE A 368 8.00 -11.57 12.29
N PRO A 369 8.81 -12.63 12.45
CA PRO A 369 9.95 -12.87 11.58
C PRO A 369 9.52 -13.03 10.11
N SER A 370 10.27 -12.40 9.20
CA SER A 370 9.92 -12.33 7.78
C SER A 370 10.02 -13.68 7.06
N VAL A 371 10.77 -14.65 7.60
CA VAL A 371 10.87 -16.00 7.07
C VAL A 371 10.50 -17.00 8.15
N GLY A 372 9.49 -17.84 7.89
CA GLY A 372 9.08 -18.94 8.75
C GLY A 372 9.13 -20.29 8.04
N LEU A 373 9.34 -21.37 8.79
CA LEU A 373 9.28 -22.73 8.23
C LEU A 373 7.82 -23.16 8.12
N GLY A 374 7.33 -23.38 6.89
CA GLY A 374 6.03 -24.02 6.67
C GLY A 374 6.10 -25.53 6.93
N THR A 375 5.05 -26.12 7.51
CA THR A 375 5.05 -27.55 7.92
C THR A 375 3.97 -28.40 7.25
N TRP A 376 3.16 -27.83 6.36
CA TRP A 376 2.17 -28.59 5.59
C TRP A 376 2.82 -29.67 4.72
N GLN A 377 2.23 -30.87 4.69
CA GLN A 377 2.74 -32.07 4.00
C GLN A 377 4.16 -32.49 4.45
N ALA A 378 4.61 -32.08 5.63
CA ALA A 378 5.78 -32.69 6.25
C ALA A 378 5.29 -33.89 7.05
N GLU A 379 5.55 -35.09 6.54
CA GLU A 379 5.09 -36.33 7.17
C GLU A 379 5.60 -36.45 8.61
N PRO A 380 4.79 -37.03 9.51
CA PRO A 380 5.28 -37.48 10.81
C PRO A 380 6.54 -38.34 10.64
N GLY A 381 7.54 -38.10 11.48
CA GLY A 381 8.86 -38.75 11.40
C GLY A 381 9.95 -37.92 10.72
N VAL A 382 9.62 -36.90 9.91
CA VAL A 382 10.62 -36.00 9.32
C VAL A 382 10.46 -34.52 9.71
N VAL A 383 9.26 -34.10 10.11
CA VAL A 383 8.99 -32.69 10.46
C VAL A 383 9.79 -32.23 11.69
N GLY A 384 10.00 -33.10 12.68
CA GLY A 384 10.73 -32.76 13.90
C GLY A 384 12.19 -32.39 13.62
N ASP A 385 12.86 -33.20 12.78
CA ASP A 385 14.22 -32.93 12.34
C ASP A 385 14.31 -31.66 11.49
N ALA A 386 13.31 -31.42 10.62
CA ALA A 386 13.24 -30.20 9.82
C ALA A 386 13.11 -28.94 10.70
N VAL A 387 12.23 -28.96 11.71
CA VAL A 387 12.08 -27.86 12.68
C VAL A 387 13.36 -27.64 13.46
N TYR A 388 13.97 -28.72 13.98
CA TYR A 388 15.23 -28.64 14.71
C TYR A 388 16.34 -28.02 13.86
N ALA A 389 16.50 -28.49 12.62
CA ALA A 389 17.48 -27.97 11.67
C ALA A 389 17.23 -26.50 11.31
N ALA A 390 15.96 -26.11 11.09
CA ALA A 390 15.60 -24.73 10.79
C ALA A 390 15.95 -23.78 11.94
N VAL A 391 15.60 -24.12 13.17
CA VAL A 391 15.91 -23.26 14.33
C VAL A 391 17.42 -23.14 14.56
N LYS A 392 18.17 -24.24 14.38
CA LYS A 392 19.65 -24.23 14.39
C LYS A 392 20.24 -23.36 13.27
N ALA A 393 19.62 -23.36 12.08
CA ALA A 393 20.03 -22.52 10.95
C ALA A 393 19.72 -21.03 11.13
N GLY A 394 18.87 -20.67 12.11
CA GLY A 394 18.54 -19.27 12.43
C GLY A 394 17.07 -18.90 12.24
N TYR A 395 16.19 -19.84 11.86
CA TYR A 395 14.75 -19.55 11.82
C TYR A 395 14.25 -19.21 13.22
N ARG A 396 13.35 -18.23 13.28
CA ARG A 396 12.64 -17.83 14.51
C ARG A 396 11.13 -17.85 14.35
N HIS A 397 10.61 -18.40 13.25
CA HIS A 397 9.18 -18.54 12.99
C HIS A 397 8.88 -19.93 12.44
N ILE A 398 7.90 -20.63 13.04
CA ILE A 398 7.39 -21.92 12.58
C ILE A 398 5.88 -21.78 12.36
N ASP A 399 5.40 -22.16 11.17
CA ASP A 399 3.99 -22.17 10.83
C ASP A 399 3.43 -23.60 10.86
N CYS A 400 2.47 -23.81 11.75
CA CYS A 400 1.79 -25.06 12.03
C CYS A 400 0.31 -24.95 11.67
N ALA A 401 -0.41 -26.07 11.72
CA ALA A 401 -1.86 -26.11 11.82
C ALA A 401 -2.27 -27.49 12.32
N ARG A 402 -3.34 -27.56 13.12
CA ARG A 402 -3.85 -28.84 13.63
C ARG A 402 -4.12 -29.86 12.52
N VAL A 403 -4.74 -29.42 11.43
CA VAL A 403 -5.11 -30.29 10.30
C VAL A 403 -3.90 -30.90 9.58
N TYR A 404 -2.68 -30.36 9.78
CA TYR A 404 -1.48 -30.95 9.17
C TYR A 404 -1.07 -32.26 9.85
N GLY A 405 -1.66 -32.58 11.02
CA GLY A 405 -1.50 -33.88 11.67
C GLY A 405 -0.10 -34.14 12.24
N ASN A 406 0.68 -33.08 12.47
CA ASN A 406 2.10 -33.19 12.80
C ASN A 406 2.56 -32.21 13.90
N GLU A 407 1.63 -31.56 14.61
CA GLU A 407 1.93 -30.62 15.70
C GLU A 407 2.64 -31.28 16.89
N LYS A 408 2.36 -32.57 17.16
CA LYS A 408 2.97 -33.31 18.26
C LYS A 408 4.48 -33.49 18.06
N GLU A 409 4.89 -33.87 16.85
CA GLU A 409 6.30 -34.03 16.47
C GLU A 409 7.03 -32.68 16.49
N ILE A 410 6.36 -31.61 16.06
CA ILE A 410 6.89 -30.25 16.17
C ILE A 410 7.09 -29.88 17.64
N GLY A 411 6.14 -30.18 18.52
CA GLY A 411 6.26 -29.94 19.96
C GLY A 411 7.44 -30.67 20.60
N LEU A 412 7.68 -31.93 20.22
CA LEU A 412 8.85 -32.68 20.68
C LEU A 412 10.18 -32.02 20.24
N ALA A 413 10.24 -31.51 19.01
CA ALA A 413 11.42 -30.79 18.52
C ALA A 413 11.63 -29.45 19.24
N LEU A 414 10.56 -28.69 19.49
CA LEU A 414 10.61 -27.44 20.26
C LEU A 414 11.12 -27.69 21.70
N GLN A 415 10.59 -28.70 22.38
CA GLN A 415 11.05 -29.06 23.73
C GLN A 415 12.52 -29.48 23.76
N LYS A 416 12.98 -30.20 22.74
CA LYS A 416 14.41 -30.53 22.59
C LYS A 416 15.26 -29.27 22.43
N LEU A 417 14.86 -28.34 21.54
CA LEU A 417 15.55 -27.06 21.31
C LEU A 417 15.64 -26.20 22.58
N PHE A 418 14.56 -26.14 23.37
CA PHE A 418 14.54 -25.41 24.63
C PHE A 418 15.44 -26.06 25.69
N ARG A 419 15.39 -27.38 25.83
CA ARG A 419 16.22 -28.13 26.80
C ARG A 419 17.71 -28.03 26.50
N GLU A 420 18.07 -28.04 25.22
CA GLU A 420 19.46 -27.87 24.77
C GLU A 420 19.94 -26.41 24.81
N GLY A 421 19.08 -25.46 25.18
CA GLY A 421 19.43 -24.03 25.26
C GLY A 421 19.71 -23.39 23.90
N VAL A 422 19.18 -23.96 22.81
CA VAL A 422 19.39 -23.44 21.45
C VAL A 422 18.67 -22.10 21.26
N VAL A 423 17.47 -22.00 21.82
CA VAL A 423 16.61 -20.82 21.85
C VAL A 423 15.73 -20.87 23.09
N LYS A 424 15.18 -19.73 23.52
CA LYS A 424 14.09 -19.66 24.50
C LYS A 424 12.74 -19.61 23.79
N ARG A 425 11.64 -19.82 24.52
CA ARG A 425 10.30 -19.75 23.96
C ARG A 425 9.99 -18.36 23.40
N GLU A 426 10.39 -17.30 24.11
CA GLU A 426 10.22 -15.91 23.71
C GLU A 426 11.05 -15.47 22.50
N ASP A 427 12.03 -16.28 22.07
CA ASP A 427 12.79 -16.04 20.84
C ASP A 427 12.06 -16.56 19.59
N LEU A 428 11.04 -17.41 19.76
CA LEU A 428 10.31 -18.03 18.66
C LEU A 428 8.92 -17.41 18.47
N PHE A 429 8.51 -17.32 17.20
CA PHE A 429 7.17 -16.99 16.76
C PHE A 429 6.48 -18.27 16.25
N ILE A 430 5.50 -18.78 16.97
CA ILE A 430 4.77 -20.01 16.60
C ILE A 430 3.35 -19.68 16.18
N THR A 431 3.00 -20.07 14.95
CA THR A 431 1.67 -19.92 14.37
C THR A 431 0.94 -21.26 14.33
N SER A 432 -0.33 -21.31 14.72
CA SER A 432 -1.23 -22.44 14.40
C SER A 432 -2.60 -21.95 13.92
N LYS A 433 -3.48 -22.87 13.52
CA LYS A 433 -4.73 -22.56 12.81
C LYS A 433 -5.91 -23.38 13.31
N LEU A 434 -7.03 -22.71 13.53
CA LEU A 434 -8.35 -23.26 13.83
C LEU A 434 -8.95 -23.92 12.58
N TRP A 435 -9.22 -25.22 12.64
CA TRP A 435 -9.80 -25.96 11.52
C TRP A 435 -11.33 -25.81 11.42
N ASN A 436 -11.87 -26.09 10.24
CA ASN A 436 -13.25 -25.81 9.84
C ASN A 436 -14.32 -26.52 10.70
N ASP A 437 -13.96 -27.56 11.45
CA ASP A 437 -14.87 -28.31 12.30
C ASP A 437 -14.97 -27.75 13.74
N HIS A 438 -14.19 -26.71 14.09
CA HIS A 438 -14.16 -26.09 15.43
C HIS A 438 -14.51 -24.60 15.44
N HIS A 439 -15.31 -24.13 14.47
CA HIS A 439 -15.71 -22.72 14.40
C HIS A 439 -16.83 -22.33 15.40
N ALA A 440 -17.46 -23.29 16.10
CA ALA A 440 -18.43 -22.94 17.13
C ALA A 440 -17.71 -22.19 18.27
N PRO A 441 -18.26 -21.11 18.84
CA PRO A 441 -17.59 -20.34 19.89
C PRO A 441 -17.09 -21.17 21.08
N GLU A 442 -17.81 -22.23 21.43
CA GLU A 442 -17.47 -23.20 22.48
C GLU A 442 -16.32 -24.14 22.11
N ASP A 443 -16.12 -24.41 20.82
CA ASP A 443 -15.11 -25.34 20.30
C ASP A 443 -13.75 -24.65 20.06
N VAL A 444 -13.75 -23.34 19.83
CA VAL A 444 -12.54 -22.53 19.60
C VAL A 444 -11.49 -22.69 20.71
N PRO A 445 -11.81 -22.53 22.02
CA PRO A 445 -10.83 -22.73 23.09
C PRO A 445 -10.38 -24.19 23.23
N GLU A 446 -11.24 -25.17 22.96
CA GLU A 446 -10.87 -26.60 22.95
C GLU A 446 -9.82 -26.86 21.87
N ALA A 447 -10.05 -26.38 20.65
CA ALA A 447 -9.15 -26.55 19.53
C ALA A 447 -7.76 -25.93 19.79
N LEU A 448 -7.72 -24.73 20.36
CA LEU A 448 -6.45 -24.10 20.73
C LEU A 448 -5.72 -24.88 21.82
N ASN A 449 -6.42 -25.33 22.87
CA ASN A 449 -5.80 -26.06 23.99
C ASN A 449 -5.17 -27.37 23.53
N ASP A 450 -5.81 -28.08 22.61
CA ASP A 450 -5.22 -29.27 22.00
C ASP A 450 -3.97 -28.96 21.18
N SER A 451 -3.99 -27.92 20.34
CA SER A 451 -2.78 -27.49 19.61
C SER A 451 -1.65 -27.09 20.57
N LEU A 452 -1.96 -26.37 21.66
CA LEU A 452 -1.00 -26.02 22.70
C LEU A 452 -0.43 -27.27 23.39
N LYS A 453 -1.27 -28.27 23.66
CA LYS A 453 -0.85 -29.55 24.25
C LYS A 453 0.09 -30.32 23.33
N ASP A 454 -0.26 -30.44 22.05
CA ASP A 454 0.55 -31.17 21.08
C ASP A 454 1.89 -30.45 20.80
N LEU A 455 1.85 -29.12 20.65
CA LEU A 455 3.05 -28.29 20.51
C LEU A 455 3.84 -28.16 21.82
N GLN A 456 3.28 -28.58 22.96
CA GLN A 456 3.85 -28.45 24.31
C GLN A 456 4.20 -26.99 24.64
N LEU A 457 3.23 -26.09 24.41
CA LEU A 457 3.35 -24.64 24.62
C LEU A 457 2.25 -24.13 25.55
N GLU A 458 2.50 -22.98 26.19
CA GLU A 458 1.51 -22.31 27.03
C GLU A 458 0.68 -21.26 26.27
N TYR A 459 1.28 -20.70 25.20
CA TYR A 459 0.68 -19.71 24.31
C TYR A 459 1.19 -19.87 22.87
N LEU A 460 0.40 -19.40 21.91
CA LEU A 460 0.82 -19.17 20.53
C LEU A 460 1.10 -17.69 20.28
N ASP A 461 2.04 -17.40 19.38
CA ASP A 461 2.28 -16.03 18.95
C ASP A 461 1.19 -15.55 18.00
N LEU A 462 0.67 -16.47 17.17
CA LEU A 462 -0.41 -16.22 16.24
C LEU A 462 -1.36 -17.42 16.13
N TYR A 463 -2.66 -17.17 16.22
CA TYR A 463 -3.70 -18.17 15.96
C TYR A 463 -4.66 -17.70 14.86
N LEU A 464 -4.84 -18.50 13.82
CA LEU A 464 -5.57 -18.11 12.61
C LEU A 464 -6.87 -18.91 12.42
N ILE A 465 -7.95 -18.28 11.97
CA ILE A 465 -9.03 -19.02 11.29
C ILE A 465 -8.46 -19.58 9.98
N HIS A 466 -8.47 -20.90 9.76
CA HIS A 466 -7.77 -21.50 8.62
C HIS A 466 -8.47 -21.25 7.28
N TRP A 467 -9.80 -21.34 7.24
CA TRP A 467 -10.60 -21.02 6.06
C TRP A 467 -11.89 -20.32 6.48
N PRO A 468 -12.48 -19.44 5.65
CA PRO A 468 -13.83 -18.90 5.90
C PRO A 468 -14.92 -19.96 5.62
N PHE A 469 -14.80 -21.16 6.18
CA PHE A 469 -15.69 -22.29 5.93
C PHE A 469 -15.93 -23.10 7.21
N ARG A 470 -17.08 -23.79 7.31
CA ARG A 470 -17.45 -24.56 8.49
C ARG A 470 -18.06 -25.91 8.14
N VAL A 471 -17.70 -26.92 8.92
CA VAL A 471 -18.32 -28.26 8.91
C VAL A 471 -18.77 -28.66 10.31
N LYS A 472 -19.57 -29.73 10.43
CA LYS A 472 -19.93 -30.34 11.71
C LYS A 472 -18.67 -30.82 12.45
N LYS A 473 -18.61 -30.58 13.75
CA LYS A 473 -17.48 -30.99 14.62
C LYS A 473 -17.18 -32.49 14.47
N GLY A 474 -15.90 -32.84 14.31
CA GLY A 474 -15.45 -34.24 14.24
C GLY A 474 -15.88 -34.98 12.98
N THR A 475 -16.28 -34.28 11.92
CA THR A 475 -16.70 -34.88 10.64
C THR A 475 -15.75 -34.55 9.50
N SER A 476 -15.85 -35.30 8.39
CA SER A 476 -15.11 -35.03 7.17
C SER A 476 -15.66 -33.82 6.42
N THR A 477 -14.82 -33.21 5.57
CA THR A 477 -15.24 -32.17 4.62
C THR A 477 -16.01 -32.77 3.45
N SER A 478 -17.23 -33.21 3.73
CA SER A 478 -18.20 -33.74 2.77
C SER A 478 -19.46 -32.87 2.76
N PRO A 479 -20.17 -32.74 1.61
CA PRO A 479 -21.36 -31.88 1.48
C PRO A 479 -22.40 -31.97 2.59
N GLU A 480 -22.72 -33.17 3.06
CA GLU A 480 -23.69 -33.46 4.11
C GLU A 480 -23.30 -32.90 5.51
N ASN A 481 -22.04 -32.50 5.67
CA ASN A 481 -21.49 -31.96 6.90
C ASN A 481 -21.31 -30.44 6.88
N PHE A 482 -21.57 -29.77 5.75
CA PHE A 482 -21.36 -28.34 5.63
C PHE A 482 -22.32 -27.55 6.51
N ILE A 483 -21.80 -26.50 7.15
CA ILE A 483 -22.56 -25.56 7.97
C ILE A 483 -22.24 -24.15 7.47
N THR A 484 -23.24 -23.27 7.45
CA THR A 484 -23.01 -21.86 7.16
C THR A 484 -22.04 -21.25 8.19
N PRO A 485 -20.91 -20.65 7.78
CA PRO A 485 -19.97 -20.05 8.70
C PRO A 485 -20.58 -18.81 9.38
N ASP A 486 -20.44 -18.72 10.70
CA ASP A 486 -20.67 -17.49 11.46
C ASP A 486 -19.31 -16.94 11.88
N ILE A 487 -18.69 -16.20 10.97
CA ILE A 487 -17.34 -15.64 11.19
C ILE A 487 -17.32 -14.64 12.35
N PRO A 488 -18.28 -13.69 12.50
CA PRO A 488 -18.32 -12.82 13.66
C PRO A 488 -18.37 -13.56 15.01
N ALA A 489 -19.19 -14.62 15.13
CA ALA A 489 -19.25 -15.41 16.36
C ALA A 489 -17.94 -16.18 16.63
N THR A 490 -17.36 -16.78 15.58
CA THR A 490 -16.06 -17.46 15.67
C THR A 490 -14.97 -16.47 16.10
N TRP A 491 -14.96 -15.28 15.51
CA TRP A 491 -14.00 -14.22 15.80
C TRP A 491 -14.13 -13.72 17.24
N ALA A 492 -15.35 -13.50 17.73
CA ALA A 492 -15.56 -13.11 19.13
C ALA A 492 -15.00 -14.15 20.12
N ALA A 493 -14.98 -15.43 19.78
CA ALA A 493 -14.31 -16.46 20.57
C ALA A 493 -12.77 -16.38 20.45
N MET A 494 -12.24 -16.13 19.24
CA MET A 494 -10.81 -15.87 19.01
C MET A 494 -10.31 -14.67 19.82
N GLU A 495 -11.10 -13.59 19.89
CA GLU A 495 -10.79 -12.41 20.68
C GLU A 495 -10.67 -12.71 22.19
N LYS A 496 -11.46 -13.65 22.71
CA LYS A 496 -11.32 -14.10 24.11
C LYS A 496 -10.00 -14.84 24.34
N LEU A 497 -9.50 -15.58 23.34
CA LEU A 497 -8.18 -16.23 23.41
C LEU A 497 -7.05 -15.20 23.42
N TYR A 498 -7.23 -14.11 22.66
CA TYR A 498 -6.33 -12.96 22.67
C TYR A 498 -6.32 -12.26 24.04
N ASP A 499 -7.50 -11.92 24.58
CA ASP A 499 -7.60 -11.26 25.89
C ASP A 499 -7.01 -12.13 27.02
N ALA A 500 -7.14 -13.46 26.91
CA ALA A 500 -6.57 -14.42 27.86
C ALA A 500 -5.05 -14.65 27.69
N GLY A 501 -4.42 -14.05 26.67
CA GLY A 501 -3.00 -14.23 26.36
C GLY A 501 -2.61 -15.61 25.83
N LYS A 502 -3.60 -16.47 25.51
CA LYS A 502 -3.39 -17.80 24.94
C LYS A 502 -2.96 -17.73 23.48
N ALA A 503 -3.38 -16.69 22.77
CA ALA A 503 -2.87 -16.31 21.46
C ALA A 503 -2.46 -14.83 21.50
N ARG A 504 -1.17 -14.51 21.34
CA ARG A 504 -0.68 -13.12 21.45
C ARG A 504 -1.10 -12.22 20.29
N ALA A 505 -1.45 -12.84 19.17
CA ALA A 505 -2.13 -12.22 18.04
C ALA A 505 -3.13 -13.23 17.47
N ILE A 506 -4.20 -12.70 16.87
CA ILE A 506 -5.21 -13.49 16.16
C ILE A 506 -5.34 -12.96 14.74
N GLY A 507 -5.63 -13.86 13.79
CA GLY A 507 -5.73 -13.50 12.38
C GLY A 507 -6.60 -14.48 11.60
N VAL A 508 -6.56 -14.34 10.29
CA VAL A 508 -7.29 -15.20 9.37
C VAL A 508 -6.36 -15.77 8.30
N SER A 509 -6.86 -16.75 7.56
CA SER A 509 -6.20 -17.33 6.41
C SER A 509 -7.24 -17.62 5.33
N ASN A 510 -6.86 -17.42 4.06
CA ASN A 510 -7.72 -17.61 2.90
C ASN A 510 -8.93 -16.67 2.86
N PHE A 511 -8.80 -15.44 3.37
CA PHE A 511 -9.82 -14.42 3.22
C PHE A 511 -9.52 -13.59 1.98
N ALA A 512 -10.54 -13.36 1.14
CA ALA A 512 -10.44 -12.35 0.09
C ALA A 512 -10.65 -10.95 0.69
N SER A 513 -10.29 -9.90 -0.05
CA SER A 513 -10.33 -8.52 0.45
C SER A 513 -11.71 -8.14 1.00
N LYS A 514 -12.80 -8.62 0.36
CA LYS A 514 -14.16 -8.38 0.81
C LYS A 514 -14.44 -9.01 2.18
N LYS A 515 -14.21 -10.32 2.34
CA LYS A 515 -14.43 -11.04 3.61
C LYS A 515 -13.56 -10.49 4.74
N LEU A 516 -12.32 -10.09 4.44
CA LEU A 516 -11.45 -9.43 5.43
C LEU A 516 -12.01 -8.05 5.84
N GLY A 517 -12.51 -7.26 4.89
CA GLY A 517 -13.16 -5.98 5.16
C GLY A 517 -14.45 -6.11 5.98
N ASP A 518 -15.29 -7.11 5.65
CA ASP A 518 -16.50 -7.41 6.41
C ASP A 518 -16.18 -7.75 7.87
N LEU A 519 -15.11 -8.53 8.11
CA LEU A 519 -14.63 -8.85 9.46
C LEU A 519 -14.07 -7.62 10.19
N LEU A 520 -13.22 -6.83 9.54
CA LEU A 520 -12.64 -5.61 10.11
C LEU A 520 -13.71 -4.60 10.54
N ALA A 521 -14.85 -4.55 9.85
CA ALA A 521 -15.95 -3.65 10.18
C ALA A 521 -16.66 -4.00 11.50
N VAL A 522 -16.56 -5.24 11.98
CA VAL A 522 -17.27 -5.72 13.18
C VAL A 522 -16.35 -6.17 14.30
N ALA A 523 -15.08 -6.45 14.01
CA ALA A 523 -14.09 -6.90 14.97
C ALA A 523 -13.69 -5.81 15.97
N ARG A 524 -13.63 -6.14 17.27
CA ARG A 524 -13.05 -5.26 18.28
C ARG A 524 -11.53 -5.34 18.24
N VAL A 525 -10.97 -6.55 18.14
CA VAL A 525 -9.54 -6.77 17.90
C VAL A 525 -9.37 -7.05 16.40
N PRO A 526 -8.75 -6.14 15.64
CA PRO A 526 -8.58 -6.35 14.20
C PRO A 526 -7.67 -7.55 13.93
N PRO A 527 -7.90 -8.34 12.85
CA PRO A 527 -6.97 -9.38 12.44
C PRO A 527 -5.55 -8.83 12.31
N ALA A 528 -4.58 -9.45 12.98
CA ALA A 528 -3.18 -9.05 12.90
C ALA A 528 -2.54 -9.51 11.58
N VAL A 529 -2.99 -10.66 11.07
CA VAL A 529 -2.46 -11.31 9.88
C VAL A 529 -3.61 -11.84 9.02
N ASP A 530 -3.45 -11.72 7.70
CA ASP A 530 -4.12 -12.58 6.72
C ASP A 530 -3.06 -13.44 6.00
N GLN A 531 -3.14 -14.76 6.20
CA GLN A 531 -2.21 -15.72 5.60
C GLN A 531 -2.82 -16.30 4.32
N VAL A 532 -2.23 -16.01 3.16
CA VAL A 532 -2.79 -16.35 1.83
C VAL A 532 -1.73 -16.90 0.88
N GLU A 533 -2.19 -17.59 -0.17
CA GLU A 533 -1.32 -17.98 -1.29
C GLU A 533 -0.74 -16.71 -1.88
N CYS A 534 0.59 -16.57 -1.86
CA CYS A 534 1.23 -15.44 -2.51
C CYS A 534 2.62 -15.84 -3.02
N HIS A 535 2.78 -15.73 -4.33
CA HIS A 535 4.03 -16.04 -5.02
C HIS A 535 4.06 -15.28 -6.36
N PRO A 536 5.19 -15.25 -7.09
CA PRO A 536 5.28 -14.55 -8.37
C PRO A 536 4.17 -14.86 -9.39
N GLY A 537 3.66 -16.10 -9.44
CA GLY A 537 2.51 -16.47 -10.29
C GLY A 537 1.11 -16.18 -9.72
N TRP A 538 1.00 -15.65 -8.49
CA TRP A 538 -0.24 -15.23 -7.85
C TRP A 538 0.07 -14.17 -6.80
N GLN A 539 0.16 -12.92 -7.25
CA GLN A 539 0.83 -11.85 -6.48
C GLN A 539 -0.07 -11.12 -5.49
N GLN A 540 -1.36 -11.46 -5.44
CA GLN A 540 -2.32 -10.89 -4.48
C GLN A 540 -2.40 -9.36 -4.48
N THR A 541 -2.15 -8.67 -5.60
CA THR A 541 -1.98 -7.20 -5.62
C THR A 541 -3.17 -6.45 -4.98
N LYS A 542 -4.40 -6.92 -5.20
CA LYS A 542 -5.61 -6.34 -4.60
C LYS A 542 -5.62 -6.50 -3.07
N LEU A 543 -5.47 -7.74 -2.59
CA LEU A 543 -5.44 -8.04 -1.16
C LEU A 543 -4.24 -7.41 -0.45
N HIS A 544 -3.06 -7.41 -1.08
CA HIS A 544 -1.87 -6.72 -0.61
C HIS A 544 -2.16 -5.25 -0.30
N ASN A 545 -2.73 -4.52 -1.27
CA ASN A 545 -3.08 -3.11 -1.09
C ASN A 545 -4.11 -2.92 0.01
N PHE A 546 -5.10 -3.81 0.11
CA PHE A 546 -6.13 -3.77 1.14
C PHE A 546 -5.53 -3.98 2.55
N CYS A 547 -4.72 -5.02 2.74
CA CYS A 547 -3.99 -5.30 3.97
C CYS A 547 -3.08 -4.12 4.39
N GLN A 548 -2.31 -3.57 3.45
CA GLN A 548 -1.48 -2.38 3.70
C GLN A 548 -2.31 -1.17 4.16
N SER A 549 -3.50 -0.98 3.57
CA SER A 549 -4.37 0.16 3.90
C SER A 549 -5.06 0.05 5.26
N THR A 550 -5.18 -1.18 5.78
CA THR A 550 -5.91 -1.51 7.02
C THR A 550 -4.97 -1.89 8.18
N GLY A 551 -3.66 -1.97 7.93
CA GLY A 551 -2.68 -2.36 8.94
C GLY A 551 -2.69 -3.86 9.26
N VAL A 552 -3.28 -4.69 8.40
CA VAL A 552 -3.22 -6.16 8.50
C VAL A 552 -1.94 -6.63 7.80
N HIS A 553 -1.17 -7.51 8.44
CA HIS A 553 0.05 -8.05 7.83
C HIS A 553 -0.29 -9.23 6.88
N LEU A 554 0.29 -9.25 5.68
CA LEU A 554 0.11 -10.35 4.74
C LEU A 554 1.24 -11.37 4.91
N THR A 555 0.89 -12.62 5.21
CA THR A 555 1.84 -13.75 5.23
C THR A 555 1.62 -14.64 4.01
N ALA A 556 2.66 -14.84 3.21
CA ALA A 556 2.64 -15.64 2.00
C ALA A 556 2.85 -17.14 2.30
N TYR A 557 1.77 -17.93 2.24
CA TYR A 557 1.90 -19.39 2.14
C TYR A 557 2.15 -19.81 0.68
N SER A 558 2.71 -21.01 0.50
CA SER A 558 3.15 -21.53 -0.81
C SER A 558 4.02 -20.54 -1.60
N PRO A 559 5.00 -19.84 -1.00
CA PRO A 559 5.74 -18.78 -1.69
C PRO A 559 6.58 -19.28 -2.88
N LEU A 560 6.72 -20.60 -3.03
CA LEU A 560 7.43 -21.29 -4.09
C LEU A 560 6.50 -21.98 -5.12
N GLY A 561 5.17 -21.76 -5.04
CA GLY A 561 4.18 -22.42 -5.90
C GLY A 561 3.86 -23.88 -5.54
N SER A 562 4.23 -24.33 -4.33
CA SER A 562 4.06 -25.70 -3.84
C SER A 562 4.57 -26.81 -4.79
N PRO A 563 5.88 -26.81 -5.15
CA PRO A 563 6.42 -27.69 -6.20
C PRO A 563 6.32 -29.20 -5.91
N GLY A 564 6.08 -29.59 -4.65
CA GLY A 564 5.89 -30.97 -4.23
C GLY A 564 4.43 -31.46 -4.27
N THR A 565 3.46 -30.58 -4.55
CA THR A 565 2.04 -30.94 -4.61
C THR A 565 1.65 -31.28 -6.05
N SER A 566 1.49 -32.58 -6.35
CA SER A 566 1.30 -33.09 -7.71
C SER A 566 0.09 -32.53 -8.47
N TRP A 567 -0.96 -32.09 -7.77
CA TRP A 567 -2.16 -31.50 -8.37
C TRP A 567 -2.09 -29.98 -8.50
N MET A 568 -1.07 -29.32 -7.93
CA MET A 568 -0.79 -27.89 -8.12
C MET A 568 0.26 -27.73 -9.22
N ASN A 569 -0.18 -27.49 -10.47
CA ASN A 569 0.71 -27.29 -11.61
C ASN A 569 1.30 -25.86 -11.70
N GLY A 570 1.77 -25.34 -10.57
CA GLY A 570 2.41 -24.02 -10.49
C GLY A 570 3.90 -24.13 -10.72
N ASN A 571 4.34 -23.99 -11.97
CA ASN A 571 5.76 -24.06 -12.32
C ASN A 571 6.52 -22.76 -11.98
N VAL A 572 6.19 -22.13 -10.85
CA VAL A 572 6.64 -20.78 -10.46
C VAL A 572 8.15 -20.68 -10.52
N LEU A 573 8.88 -21.66 -9.97
CA LEU A 573 10.35 -21.65 -9.94
C LEU A 573 11.01 -21.85 -11.31
N LYS A 574 10.26 -22.25 -12.34
CA LYS A 574 10.77 -22.38 -13.71
C LYS A 574 10.26 -21.26 -14.63
N GLU A 575 9.62 -20.23 -14.09
CA GLU A 575 9.29 -19.04 -14.84
C GLU A 575 10.57 -18.41 -15.43
N PRO A 576 10.63 -18.12 -16.74
CA PRO A 576 11.84 -17.58 -17.38
C PRO A 576 12.34 -16.29 -16.72
N VAL A 577 11.43 -15.45 -16.23
CA VAL A 577 11.75 -14.23 -15.50
C VAL A 577 12.53 -14.56 -14.22
N ILE A 578 12.07 -15.54 -13.44
CA ILE A 578 12.72 -15.93 -12.18
C ILE A 578 14.08 -16.57 -12.44
N ILE A 579 14.18 -17.46 -13.42
CA ILE A 579 15.45 -18.10 -13.80
C ILE A 579 16.47 -17.03 -14.23
N SER A 580 16.07 -16.10 -15.09
CA SER A 580 16.97 -15.03 -15.57
C SER A 580 17.46 -14.13 -14.44
N ILE A 581 16.60 -13.82 -13.46
CA ILE A 581 16.99 -13.02 -12.30
C ILE A 581 17.92 -13.80 -11.37
N ALA A 582 17.61 -15.08 -11.14
CA ALA A 582 18.45 -15.99 -10.35
C ALA A 582 19.87 -16.08 -10.91
N GLU A 583 20.02 -16.29 -12.22
CA GLU A 583 21.31 -16.31 -12.92
C GLU A 583 22.07 -14.99 -12.78
N LYS A 584 21.39 -13.85 -13.02
CA LYS A 584 22.01 -12.53 -12.92
C LYS A 584 22.52 -12.19 -11.52
N LEU A 585 21.83 -12.67 -10.48
CA LEU A 585 22.16 -12.37 -9.09
C LEU A 585 23.02 -13.46 -8.43
N GLY A 586 23.30 -14.56 -9.13
CA GLY A 586 24.03 -15.70 -8.55
C GLY A 586 23.26 -16.36 -7.39
N LYS A 587 21.93 -16.37 -7.45
CA LYS A 587 21.05 -16.93 -6.41
C LYS A 587 20.18 -18.04 -7.01
N THR A 588 19.54 -18.85 -6.17
CA THR A 588 18.60 -19.88 -6.64
C THR A 588 17.24 -19.28 -7.02
N PRO A 589 16.45 -19.91 -7.91
CA PRO A 589 15.08 -19.49 -8.19
C PRO A 589 14.19 -19.38 -6.94
N ALA A 590 14.38 -20.27 -5.96
CA ALA A 590 13.64 -20.25 -4.71
C ALA A 590 13.99 -19.00 -3.87
N GLN A 591 15.28 -18.70 -3.73
CA GLN A 591 15.77 -17.50 -3.06
C GLN A 591 15.20 -16.22 -3.71
N VAL A 592 15.13 -16.16 -5.05
CA VAL A 592 14.53 -15.05 -5.79
C VAL A 592 13.03 -14.91 -5.50
N ALA A 593 12.26 -16.00 -5.52
CA ALA A 593 10.82 -15.95 -5.22
C ALA A 593 10.54 -15.52 -3.76
N LEU A 594 11.36 -15.97 -2.80
CA LEU A 594 11.24 -15.58 -1.39
C LEU A 594 11.63 -14.13 -1.19
N ARG A 595 12.75 -13.71 -1.78
CA ARG A 595 13.25 -12.32 -1.70
C ARG A 595 12.27 -11.34 -2.33
N TRP A 596 11.60 -11.72 -3.42
CA TRP A 596 10.53 -10.93 -4.02
C TRP A 596 9.40 -10.64 -3.01
N ASN A 597 8.87 -11.66 -2.35
CA ASN A 597 7.81 -11.50 -1.33
C ASN A 597 8.27 -10.59 -0.17
N ILE A 598 9.50 -10.76 0.32
CA ILE A 598 10.07 -9.90 1.37
C ILE A 598 10.14 -8.44 0.90
N GLN A 599 10.53 -8.19 -0.35
CA GLN A 599 10.54 -6.83 -0.93
C GLN A 599 9.15 -6.26 -1.18
N MET A 600 8.13 -7.10 -1.34
CA MET A 600 6.73 -6.66 -1.35
C MET A 600 6.20 -6.37 0.07
N GLY A 601 6.99 -6.66 1.11
CA GLY A 601 6.65 -6.42 2.50
C GLY A 601 5.80 -7.54 3.11
N HIS A 602 6.00 -8.79 2.69
CA HIS A 602 5.28 -9.96 3.18
C HIS A 602 6.25 -10.87 3.93
N SER A 603 5.78 -11.53 5.00
CA SER A 603 6.50 -12.70 5.53
C SER A 603 6.26 -13.90 4.62
N VAL A 604 7.21 -14.82 4.54
CA VAL A 604 7.15 -16.01 3.69
C VAL A 604 7.24 -17.29 4.51
N LEU A 605 6.51 -18.32 4.08
CA LEU A 605 6.48 -19.63 4.72
C LEU A 605 6.99 -20.76 3.81
N PRO A 606 8.27 -20.75 3.38
CA PRO A 606 8.83 -21.86 2.61
C PRO A 606 8.81 -23.15 3.43
N LYS A 607 8.23 -24.21 2.86
CA LYS A 607 8.29 -25.56 3.43
C LYS A 607 9.44 -26.36 2.84
N SER A 608 10.22 -27.01 3.69
CA SER A 608 11.20 -28.04 3.28
C SER A 608 11.46 -28.98 4.45
N VAL A 609 11.72 -30.25 4.15
CA VAL A 609 12.28 -31.24 5.10
C VAL A 609 13.73 -31.60 4.78
N ASN A 610 14.30 -30.96 3.76
CA ASN A 610 15.70 -31.10 3.39
C ASN A 610 16.49 -29.94 3.99
N GLU A 611 17.49 -30.28 4.81
CA GLU A 611 18.30 -29.32 5.57
C GLU A 611 18.99 -28.27 4.71
N GLU A 612 19.56 -28.66 3.56
CA GLU A 612 20.24 -27.73 2.66
C GLU A 612 19.27 -26.69 2.10
N ARG A 613 18.09 -27.11 1.63
CA ARG A 613 17.05 -26.18 1.18
C ARG A 613 16.52 -25.29 2.32
N ILE A 614 16.44 -25.80 3.54
CA ILE A 614 16.05 -25.00 4.72
C ILE A 614 17.03 -23.84 4.91
N LYS A 615 18.35 -24.12 4.85
CA LYS A 615 19.40 -23.10 4.95
C LYS A 615 19.34 -22.11 3.78
N GLN A 616 19.25 -22.60 2.54
CA GLN A 616 19.17 -21.75 1.35
C GLN A 616 17.96 -20.81 1.37
N ASN A 617 16.81 -21.28 1.84
CA ASN A 617 15.59 -20.48 1.94
C ASN A 617 15.67 -19.35 2.98
N LEU A 618 16.62 -19.42 3.93
CA LEU A 618 16.88 -18.34 4.90
C LEU A 618 17.91 -17.32 4.39
N ASP A 619 18.73 -17.68 3.41
CA ASP A 619 19.72 -16.82 2.76
C ASP A 619 19.06 -15.82 1.79
N VAL A 620 18.29 -14.89 2.35
CA VAL A 620 17.49 -13.88 1.62
C VAL A 620 17.63 -12.47 2.20
N TYR A 621 18.59 -12.25 3.10
CA TYR A 621 18.74 -11.00 3.86
C TYR A 621 19.91 -10.12 3.42
N ASP A 622 21.05 -10.69 3.07
CA ASP A 622 22.29 -9.98 2.74
C ASP A 622 22.38 -9.52 1.27
N TRP A 623 21.28 -9.65 0.52
CA TRP A 623 21.16 -9.23 -0.88
C TRP A 623 19.73 -8.79 -1.21
N SER A 624 19.56 -8.05 -2.31
CA SER A 624 18.26 -7.61 -2.82
C SER A 624 18.13 -7.84 -4.33
N ILE A 625 16.88 -7.92 -4.80
CA ILE A 625 16.53 -7.84 -6.22
C ILE A 625 16.47 -6.35 -6.58
N PRO A 626 17.32 -5.87 -7.50
CA PRO A 626 17.29 -4.50 -8.01
C PRO A 626 15.92 -4.10 -8.59
N ASP A 627 15.55 -2.82 -8.48
CA ASP A 627 14.24 -2.31 -8.92
C ASP A 627 13.89 -2.67 -10.38
N ASP A 628 14.86 -2.65 -11.29
CA ASP A 628 14.68 -2.98 -12.70
C ASP A 628 14.37 -4.47 -12.93
N LEU A 629 14.96 -5.35 -12.11
CA LEU A 629 14.67 -6.78 -12.13
C LEU A 629 13.36 -7.10 -11.39
N LEU A 630 13.07 -6.37 -10.31
CA LEU A 630 11.84 -6.52 -9.54
C LEU A 630 10.59 -6.15 -10.37
N ALA A 631 10.70 -5.15 -11.25
CA ALA A 631 9.63 -4.75 -12.15
C ALA A 631 9.19 -5.89 -13.09
N LYS A 632 10.11 -6.77 -13.51
CA LYS A 632 9.81 -7.87 -14.45
C LYS A 632 8.84 -8.90 -13.90
N PHE A 633 8.68 -8.98 -12.59
CA PHE A 633 7.70 -9.90 -11.98
C PHE A 633 6.27 -9.57 -12.43
N SER A 634 5.95 -8.34 -12.84
CA SER A 634 4.61 -8.01 -13.37
C SER A 634 4.29 -8.67 -14.70
N GLU A 635 5.29 -9.24 -15.40
CA GLU A 635 5.11 -9.94 -16.67
C GLU A 635 4.65 -11.40 -16.47
N ILE A 636 4.78 -11.93 -15.24
CA ILE A 636 4.43 -13.32 -14.93
C ILE A 636 2.91 -13.48 -14.97
N LYS A 637 2.45 -14.53 -15.66
CA LYS A 637 1.03 -14.84 -15.75
C LYS A 637 0.46 -15.20 -14.38
N GLN A 638 -0.66 -14.58 -14.05
CA GLN A 638 -1.33 -14.76 -12.76
C GLN A 638 -2.32 -15.94 -12.82
N ALA A 639 -2.23 -16.86 -11.88
CA ALA A 639 -3.20 -17.92 -11.63
C ALA A 639 -3.08 -18.44 -10.19
N ARG A 640 -4.21 -18.50 -9.48
CA ARG A 640 -4.28 -19.16 -8.17
C ARG A 640 -4.19 -20.68 -8.33
N LEU A 641 -3.30 -21.29 -7.56
CA LEU A 641 -3.06 -22.74 -7.52
C LEU A 641 -3.95 -23.43 -6.48
N LEU A 642 -4.07 -22.88 -5.27
CA LEU A 642 -4.91 -23.42 -4.21
C LEU A 642 -6.33 -22.83 -4.31
N ARG A 643 -7.11 -23.36 -5.25
CA ARG A 643 -8.49 -22.91 -5.51
C ARG A 643 -9.53 -23.40 -4.49
N ALA A 644 -9.14 -24.32 -3.61
CA ALA A 644 -9.99 -24.95 -2.59
C ALA A 644 -11.22 -25.70 -3.13
N ASN A 645 -11.02 -26.51 -4.18
CA ASN A 645 -12.07 -27.31 -4.82
C ASN A 645 -12.86 -28.21 -3.84
N PHE A 646 -12.29 -28.54 -2.69
CA PHE A 646 -12.92 -29.38 -1.67
C PHE A 646 -14.09 -28.70 -0.92
N ILE A 647 -14.25 -27.36 -1.03
CA ILE A 647 -15.35 -26.59 -0.42
C ILE A 647 -16.16 -25.78 -1.44
N VAL A 648 -15.91 -25.97 -2.73
CA VAL A 648 -16.64 -25.29 -3.82
C VAL A 648 -17.46 -26.32 -4.59
N ASN A 649 -18.77 -26.31 -4.39
CA ASN A 649 -19.72 -27.23 -5.03
C ASN A 649 -21.17 -26.76 -4.84
N PRO A 650 -22.16 -27.34 -5.57
CA PRO A 650 -23.57 -26.94 -5.48
C PRO A 650 -24.20 -27.05 -4.09
N GLU A 651 -23.65 -27.83 -3.17
CA GLU A 651 -24.15 -28.00 -1.80
C GLU A 651 -23.50 -27.04 -0.79
N SER A 652 -22.34 -26.47 -1.12
CA SER A 652 -21.58 -25.53 -0.29
C SER A 652 -22.22 -24.14 -0.22
N VAL A 653 -21.85 -23.33 0.79
CA VAL A 653 -22.12 -21.88 0.77
C VAL A 653 -21.40 -21.16 -0.37
N TYR A 654 -20.36 -21.78 -0.93
CA TYR A 654 -19.63 -21.30 -2.09
C TYR A 654 -19.91 -22.22 -3.28
N LYS A 655 -20.76 -21.79 -4.21
CA LYS A 655 -21.16 -22.59 -5.38
C LYS A 655 -20.08 -22.54 -6.47
N THR A 656 -19.36 -21.42 -6.54
CA THR A 656 -18.28 -21.18 -7.49
C THR A 656 -16.99 -20.75 -6.79
N HIS A 657 -15.87 -20.74 -7.51
CA HIS A 657 -14.63 -20.19 -6.96
C HIS A 657 -14.75 -18.68 -6.78
N GLU A 658 -15.52 -18.01 -7.62
CA GLU A 658 -15.83 -16.58 -7.53
C GLU A 658 -16.56 -16.25 -6.22
N ASP A 659 -17.43 -17.14 -5.73
CA ASP A 659 -18.12 -16.97 -4.42
C ASP A 659 -17.13 -17.06 -3.25
N LEU A 660 -16.23 -18.06 -3.28
CA LEU A 660 -15.23 -18.23 -2.22
C LEU A 660 -14.25 -17.06 -2.19
N TRP A 661 -13.79 -16.62 -3.36
CA TRP A 661 -12.71 -15.63 -3.49
C TRP A 661 -13.20 -14.21 -3.77
N ASP A 662 -14.52 -13.95 -3.79
CA ASP A 662 -15.11 -12.65 -4.10
C ASP A 662 -14.55 -12.03 -5.39
N GLY A 663 -14.39 -12.87 -6.42
CA GLY A 663 -13.80 -12.53 -7.72
C GLY A 663 -12.26 -12.46 -7.76
N GLU A 664 -11.54 -12.80 -6.69
CA GLU A 664 -10.07 -12.81 -6.63
C GLU A 664 -9.48 -14.19 -7.00
N ILE A 665 -9.68 -14.63 -8.24
CA ILE A 665 -9.41 -16.01 -8.69
C ILE A 665 -8.72 -16.13 -10.06
#